data_AF-A0A914CQ15-F1
#
_entry.id   AF-A0A914CQ15-F1
#
_cell.length_a   1.000
_cell.length_b   1.000
_cell.length_c   1.000
_cell.angle_alpha   90.00
_cell.angle_beta   90.00
_cell.angle_gamma   90.00
#
_symmetry.space_group_name_H-M   'P 1'
#
loop_
_entity.id
_entity.type
_entity.pdbx_description
1 polymer ?
#
loop_
_entity_poly.entity_id
_entity_poly.type
_entity_poly.pdbx_seq_one_letter_code
_entity_poly.pdbx_strand_id
1 'polypeptide(L)'
;MADTTRLNEGVDLCIVTDATVSMGEFLTAVKGMIPQMIGIMKLTKVFKNFGIFWYRDYADNPIYGWSGWINAESEFPTKFLDELKPPAGGDIPEASKTAFVQLLNHVTRRTYVLHFTDAPPHHDHVGSKNVAKERELLKENFDWVKICHKLRQANVSVYSITDESRFMTASFYVMLAEITKGNVLYVKNISPRIITQVSINLFLALMGCESQFESKDVVMLEFPNQFDLSKVIDENLNSGGYLPSAVTDAHQHKEGIKEKLVQLNPQNDIATNLKTFVKRISVDESYRNLVYEVFEELFTPQTILALTYNSIFGAFWREICKRRDDSRRDTLLTKMDMALAKMGTVERDILKEWIADSYNRLEEINEIISIIQPQFPAFVIDTDEKYTPKEMLEIARSCMPSVLAKISSLMNNLRIMDAPSDDKETTDITYLPVAISNKNLFSYLPHLMAEGTVFSLRPSAIMAIIAVFTGNVLLKERALEFLNSIKGKWIDFENVPENYTFEFVKLVLKVPEVLTDDEVNTMRRLQKIAGFMINGKSNLLLKQPFSPEGIAHPDNKSQCKKCGEWRSFTLMLENGVCGLCSRENNPDYGINNKERLDNNTSYLYECRRCKSLYAVANVDGLKCQPKCHYCRQISSAKNEKLPDSKNASGYTIECTNCKNNYSSSTKLPDLTQFKCPPCVADPTKAFKEIQVSVQKFMEENREAILDIAGLDVPSTIDIFCGLSLYKNRNLPSRTPSESLRKLVYHGKPVLNPEAIKDQLLRWIFSGGAELGTCMLCFEEKGKHNIRPVCGRKNCQTFACNDCLTSWYGGQKPGHIIHIPRLTCPFCKCCPNIKIAKAFNKHLCELLKITTPFDPTMYYAWCMKCYKPVEYAQKSCLGAVPELDGKWACEKCTDSKLLNREKEIAKQCPNEKCQQYIVKASGCNHITCICGTHWCYECVKPFNQGLIYDHMYKEHGSYGGYEENDYLEEYE
;
A
#
# COMPACT_ATOMS: atom_id res chain seq x y z
N MET A 1 -56.44 24.68 -20.29
CA MET A 1 -56.10 23.58 -21.22
C MET A 1 -54.90 23.89 -22.15
N ALA A 2 -54.02 24.84 -21.80
CA ALA A 2 -52.78 25.12 -22.56
C ALA A 2 -51.48 24.72 -21.79
N ASP A 3 -51.61 24.15 -20.58
CA ASP A 3 -50.49 23.87 -19.67
C ASP A 3 -49.87 22.47 -19.84
N THR A 4 -50.49 21.59 -20.63
CA THR A 4 -50.10 20.17 -20.73
C THR A 4 -49.24 19.85 -21.95
N THR A 5 -49.02 20.77 -22.87
CA THR A 5 -48.27 20.52 -24.12
C THR A 5 -46.76 20.83 -24.06
N ARG A 6 -46.25 21.45 -22.99
CA ARG A 6 -44.80 21.70 -22.80
C ARG A 6 -44.05 20.65 -21.95
N LEU A 7 -44.75 19.68 -21.38
CA LEU A 7 -44.16 18.68 -20.46
C LEU A 7 -43.28 17.61 -21.15
N ASN A 8 -43.26 17.53 -22.48
CA ASN A 8 -42.51 16.51 -23.24
C ASN A 8 -41.13 16.96 -23.77
N GLU A 9 -40.65 18.17 -23.44
CA GLU A 9 -39.40 18.71 -24.00
C GLU A 9 -38.16 18.54 -23.10
N GLY A 10 -38.30 17.96 -21.91
CA GLY A 10 -37.22 17.83 -20.91
C GLY A 10 -36.95 19.13 -20.14
N VAL A 11 -36.12 19.06 -19.10
CA VAL A 11 -35.88 20.15 -18.15
C VAL A 11 -34.42 20.63 -18.24
N ASP A 12 -34.20 21.94 -18.14
CA ASP A 12 -32.87 22.56 -18.13
C ASP A 12 -32.48 23.05 -16.73
N LEU A 13 -31.18 23.09 -16.43
CA LEU A 13 -30.62 23.54 -15.16
C LEU A 13 -29.59 24.64 -15.38
N CYS A 14 -29.75 25.78 -14.70
CA CYS A 14 -28.85 26.92 -14.81
C CYS A 14 -28.33 27.32 -13.43
N ILE A 15 -27.03 27.56 -13.31
CA ILE A 15 -26.46 28.30 -12.18
C ILE A 15 -26.42 29.77 -12.57
N VAL A 16 -26.97 30.65 -11.74
CA VAL A 16 -26.79 32.09 -11.82
C VAL A 16 -25.97 32.50 -10.61
N THR A 17 -24.81 33.11 -10.79
CA THR A 17 -23.94 33.48 -9.66
C THR A 17 -23.49 34.92 -9.76
N ASP A 18 -23.52 35.59 -8.63
CA ASP A 18 -22.75 36.79 -8.40
C ASP A 18 -21.24 36.45 -8.43
N ALA A 19 -20.46 37.25 -9.14
CA ALA A 19 -19.04 37.06 -9.37
C ALA A 19 -18.19 38.27 -8.92
N THR A 20 -18.62 38.98 -7.89
CA THR A 20 -17.86 40.05 -7.22
C THR A 20 -16.94 39.53 -6.11
N VAL A 21 -16.14 40.43 -5.51
CA VAL A 21 -15.08 40.07 -4.53
C VAL A 21 -15.61 39.31 -3.32
N SER A 22 -16.74 39.73 -2.78
CA SER A 22 -17.31 39.15 -1.56
C SER A 22 -17.77 37.69 -1.77
N MET A 23 -18.08 37.32 -3.01
CA MET A 23 -18.49 35.97 -3.41
C MET A 23 -17.34 34.95 -3.49
N GLY A 24 -16.13 35.25 -3.01
CA GLY A 24 -14.96 34.36 -3.13
C GLY A 24 -15.19 32.91 -2.68
N GLU A 25 -15.83 32.71 -1.52
CA GLU A 25 -16.13 31.37 -1.00
C GLU A 25 -17.23 30.67 -1.80
N PHE A 26 -18.26 31.41 -2.23
CA PHE A 26 -19.32 30.91 -3.11
C PHE A 26 -18.80 30.49 -4.48
N LEU A 27 -17.94 31.30 -5.11
CA LEU A 27 -17.32 30.97 -6.40
C LEU A 27 -16.43 29.73 -6.29
N THR A 28 -15.74 29.57 -5.17
CA THR A 28 -14.95 28.36 -4.89
C THR A 28 -15.86 27.13 -4.79
N ALA A 29 -17.00 27.26 -4.09
CA ALA A 29 -18.00 26.20 -3.99
C ALA A 29 -18.62 25.84 -5.35
N VAL A 30 -19.00 26.84 -6.15
CA VAL A 30 -19.54 26.65 -7.51
C VAL A 30 -18.56 25.87 -8.38
N LYS A 31 -17.27 26.21 -8.36
CA LYS A 31 -16.25 25.46 -9.11
C LYS A 31 -16.14 24.01 -8.65
N GLY A 32 -16.26 23.75 -7.35
CA GLY A 32 -16.24 22.41 -6.77
C GLY A 32 -17.49 21.57 -7.07
N MET A 33 -18.66 22.20 -7.26
CA MET A 33 -19.93 21.48 -7.49
C MET A 33 -20.12 21.06 -8.95
N ILE A 34 -19.55 21.78 -9.92
CA ILE A 34 -19.80 21.54 -11.36
C ILE A 34 -19.51 20.10 -11.79
N PRO A 35 -18.35 19.48 -11.45
CA PRO A 35 -18.10 18.08 -11.79
C PRO A 35 -19.14 17.13 -11.20
N GLN A 36 -19.60 17.41 -9.97
CA GLN A 36 -20.62 16.61 -9.31
C GLN A 36 -21.97 16.72 -10.02
N MET A 37 -22.39 17.93 -10.39
CA MET A 37 -23.65 18.16 -11.09
C MET A 37 -23.65 17.51 -12.49
N ILE A 38 -22.54 17.64 -13.23
CA ILE A 38 -22.36 16.96 -14.52
C ILE A 38 -22.44 15.43 -14.33
N GLY A 39 -21.78 14.89 -13.30
CA GLY A 39 -21.85 13.47 -12.96
C GLY A 39 -23.28 13.01 -12.69
N ILE A 40 -24.04 13.73 -11.86
CA ILE A 40 -25.45 13.40 -11.59
C ILE A 40 -26.28 13.47 -12.88
N MET A 41 -26.06 14.48 -13.73
CA MET A 41 -26.77 14.61 -15.00
C MET A 41 -26.46 13.46 -15.97
N LYS A 42 -25.19 13.06 -16.12
CA LYS A 42 -24.78 11.90 -16.93
C LYS A 42 -25.45 10.61 -16.44
N LEU A 43 -25.49 10.40 -15.12
CA LEU A 43 -26.03 9.19 -14.51
C LEU A 43 -27.55 9.10 -14.57
N THR A 44 -28.25 10.21 -14.30
CA THR A 44 -29.72 10.22 -14.14
C THR A 44 -30.46 10.61 -15.42
N LYS A 45 -29.81 11.35 -16.33
CA LYS A 45 -30.37 11.90 -17.57
C LYS A 45 -31.68 12.69 -17.40
N VAL A 46 -31.90 13.26 -16.20
CA VAL A 46 -33.09 14.05 -15.85
C VAL A 46 -33.07 15.41 -16.54
N PHE A 47 -31.91 16.07 -16.50
CA PHE A 47 -31.71 17.36 -17.12
C PHE A 47 -31.11 17.18 -18.50
N LYS A 48 -31.64 17.94 -19.46
CA LYS A 48 -31.17 17.90 -20.84
C LYS A 48 -29.93 18.78 -21.02
N ASN A 49 -29.99 20.01 -20.50
CA ASN A 49 -28.90 20.97 -20.58
C ASN A 49 -28.56 21.57 -19.21
N PHE A 50 -27.27 21.89 -19.06
CA PHE A 50 -26.68 22.61 -17.94
C PHE A 50 -26.08 23.93 -18.44
N GLY A 51 -26.20 25.00 -17.68
CA GLY A 51 -25.59 26.27 -18.02
C GLY A 51 -25.16 27.06 -16.80
N ILE A 52 -24.21 27.97 -16.97
CA ILE A 52 -23.72 28.87 -15.94
C ILE A 52 -23.76 30.30 -16.49
N PHE A 53 -24.47 31.15 -15.76
CA PHE A 53 -24.56 32.57 -15.98
C PHE A 53 -23.93 33.28 -14.79
N TRP A 54 -22.99 34.18 -15.02
CA TRP A 54 -22.43 35.01 -13.94
C TRP A 54 -22.66 36.48 -14.23
N TYR A 55 -22.79 37.27 -13.17
CA TYR A 55 -22.93 38.72 -13.25
C TYR A 55 -22.09 39.42 -12.18
N ARG A 56 -21.88 40.72 -12.36
CA ARG A 56 -21.10 41.61 -11.49
C ARG A 56 -21.74 43.00 -11.47
N ASP A 57 -21.07 43.96 -10.86
CA ASP A 57 -21.47 45.36 -10.89
C ASP A 57 -21.17 46.03 -12.26
N TYR A 58 -21.83 47.15 -12.52
CA TYR A 58 -21.58 48.07 -13.64
C TYR A 58 -20.26 48.86 -13.49
N ALA A 59 -19.56 48.73 -12.37
CA ALA A 59 -18.19 49.16 -12.23
C ALA A 59 -17.20 48.20 -12.92
N ASP A 60 -17.62 46.96 -13.18
CA ASP A 60 -16.80 45.89 -13.73
C ASP A 60 -17.03 45.66 -15.22
N ASN A 61 -16.01 45.15 -15.91
CA ASN A 61 -16.08 44.76 -17.32
C ASN A 61 -15.39 43.40 -17.53
N PRO A 62 -16.07 42.37 -18.08
CA PRO A 62 -17.48 42.34 -18.48
C PRO A 62 -18.43 42.33 -17.27
N ILE A 63 -19.63 42.87 -17.47
CA ILE A 63 -20.72 42.93 -16.46
C ILE A 63 -21.33 41.54 -16.23
N TYR A 64 -21.42 40.72 -17.28
CA TYR A 64 -21.95 39.37 -17.20
C TYR A 64 -21.30 38.44 -18.22
N GLY A 65 -21.46 37.14 -18.02
CA GLY A 65 -21.03 36.10 -18.96
C GLY A 65 -21.94 34.88 -18.93
N TRP A 66 -22.02 34.17 -20.06
CA TRP A 66 -22.87 33.00 -20.25
C TRP A 66 -22.08 31.84 -20.86
N SER A 67 -22.16 30.66 -20.26
CA SER A 67 -21.42 29.48 -20.73
C SER A 67 -21.99 28.85 -22.00
N GLY A 68 -23.23 29.21 -22.38
CA GLY A 68 -24.03 28.39 -23.28
C GLY A 68 -24.70 27.21 -22.57
N TRP A 69 -25.68 26.61 -23.24
CA TRP A 69 -26.28 25.34 -22.82
C TRP A 69 -25.36 24.17 -23.17
N ILE A 70 -25.03 23.35 -22.18
CA ILE A 70 -24.12 22.21 -22.27
C ILE A 70 -24.94 20.93 -22.04
N ASN A 71 -24.89 19.98 -22.96
CA ASN A 71 -25.57 18.69 -22.77
C ASN A 71 -24.66 17.68 -22.05
N ALA A 72 -25.24 16.57 -21.59
CA ALA A 72 -24.50 15.54 -20.84
C ALA A 72 -23.37 14.85 -21.62
N GLU A 73 -23.33 14.99 -22.94
CA GLU A 73 -22.32 14.39 -23.84
C GLU A 73 -21.24 15.39 -24.27
N SER A 74 -21.37 16.67 -23.90
CA SER A 74 -20.43 17.72 -24.27
C SER A 74 -19.43 17.97 -23.14
N GLU A 75 -18.17 18.19 -23.48
CA GLU A 75 -17.16 18.64 -22.53
C GLU A 75 -17.51 20.03 -21.99
N PHE A 76 -17.38 20.21 -20.68
CA PHE A 76 -17.59 21.52 -20.06
C PHE A 76 -16.45 22.48 -20.48
N PRO A 77 -16.75 23.72 -20.88
CA PRO A 77 -15.74 24.69 -21.29
C PRO A 77 -14.91 25.15 -20.08
N THR A 78 -13.84 24.43 -19.75
CA THR A 78 -12.99 24.71 -18.58
C THR A 78 -12.43 26.13 -18.57
N LYS A 79 -12.19 26.73 -19.74
CA LYS A 79 -11.79 28.13 -19.89
C LYS A 79 -12.80 29.13 -19.33
N PHE A 80 -14.10 28.80 -19.35
CA PHE A 80 -15.14 29.65 -18.76
C PHE A 80 -15.03 29.71 -17.22
N LEU A 81 -14.47 28.69 -16.59
CA LEU A 81 -14.23 28.68 -15.13
C LEU A 81 -13.09 29.61 -14.71
N ASP A 82 -12.18 29.93 -15.63
CA ASP A 82 -11.14 30.92 -15.41
C ASP A 82 -11.69 32.36 -15.41
N GLU A 83 -12.81 32.58 -16.10
CA GLU A 83 -13.51 33.88 -16.17
C GLU A 83 -14.33 34.17 -14.90
N LEU A 84 -14.74 33.12 -14.17
CA LEU A 84 -15.35 33.15 -12.83
C LEU A 84 -14.30 33.53 -11.76
N LYS A 85 -13.68 34.71 -11.89
CA LYS A 85 -12.78 35.32 -10.90
C LYS A 85 -13.32 36.69 -10.52
N PRO A 86 -13.28 37.07 -9.25
CA PRO A 86 -13.73 38.40 -8.86
C PRO A 86 -12.73 39.48 -9.34
N PRO A 87 -13.18 40.54 -10.04
CA PRO A 87 -12.42 41.77 -10.24
C PRO A 87 -12.38 42.59 -8.93
N ALA A 88 -11.60 43.66 -8.85
CA ALA A 88 -11.53 44.50 -7.65
C ALA A 88 -12.86 45.26 -7.39
N GLY A 89 -13.25 45.39 -6.12
CA GLY A 89 -14.63 45.70 -5.70
C GLY A 89 -15.25 47.05 -6.09
N GLY A 90 -16.60 47.06 -6.13
CA GLY A 90 -17.49 48.17 -6.47
C GLY A 90 -18.46 48.57 -5.33
N ASP A 91 -19.69 49.00 -5.66
CA ASP A 91 -20.73 49.28 -4.66
C ASP A 91 -21.48 48.03 -4.20
N ILE A 92 -22.32 48.14 -3.16
CA ILE A 92 -22.96 46.98 -2.52
C ILE A 92 -24.06 46.34 -3.39
N PRO A 93 -24.93 47.09 -4.10
CA PRO A 93 -25.92 46.48 -4.98
C PRO A 93 -25.32 45.99 -6.29
N GLU A 94 -25.84 44.88 -6.82
CA GLU A 94 -25.24 44.16 -7.95
C GLU A 94 -26.23 43.98 -9.12
N ALA A 95 -25.74 43.67 -10.32
CA ALA A 95 -26.54 43.62 -11.55
C ALA A 95 -27.38 42.34 -11.72
N SER A 96 -28.01 41.84 -10.66
CA SER A 96 -28.85 40.62 -10.71
C SER A 96 -30.09 40.81 -11.59
N LYS A 97 -30.66 42.02 -11.65
CA LYS A 97 -31.73 42.39 -12.61
C LYS A 97 -31.29 42.15 -14.05
N THR A 98 -30.12 42.65 -14.42
CA THR A 98 -29.54 42.43 -15.75
C THR A 98 -29.31 40.95 -16.03
N ALA A 99 -28.79 40.20 -15.07
CA ALA A 99 -28.56 38.76 -15.22
C ALA A 99 -29.84 38.00 -15.59
N PHE A 100 -30.93 38.23 -14.85
CA PHE A 100 -32.21 37.54 -15.12
C PHE A 100 -32.85 37.98 -16.43
N VAL A 101 -32.77 39.26 -16.81
CA VAL A 101 -33.28 39.75 -18.10
C VAL A 101 -32.51 39.13 -19.26
N GLN A 102 -31.18 39.02 -19.15
CA GLN A 102 -30.38 38.37 -20.19
C GLN A 102 -30.61 36.85 -20.23
N LEU A 103 -30.75 36.19 -19.08
CA LEU A 103 -31.07 34.77 -19.00
C LEU A 103 -32.38 34.44 -19.74
N LEU A 104 -33.42 35.29 -19.61
CA LEU A 104 -34.70 35.11 -20.31
C LEU A 104 -34.56 34.99 -21.83
N ASN A 105 -33.53 35.59 -22.44
CA ASN A 105 -33.26 35.47 -23.87
C ASN A 105 -32.76 34.07 -24.28
N HIS A 106 -32.32 33.26 -23.32
CA HIS A 106 -31.75 31.93 -23.54
C HIS A 106 -32.65 30.79 -23.05
N VAL A 107 -33.71 31.09 -22.29
CA VAL A 107 -34.67 30.09 -21.78
C VAL A 107 -35.59 29.63 -22.90
N THR A 108 -35.52 28.34 -23.22
CA THR A 108 -36.34 27.73 -24.30
C THR A 108 -37.35 26.71 -23.78
N ARG A 109 -37.12 26.15 -22.58
CA ARG A 109 -37.97 25.13 -21.94
C ARG A 109 -38.07 25.40 -20.44
N ARG A 110 -38.72 24.50 -19.70
CA ARG A 110 -38.74 24.53 -18.22
C ARG A 110 -37.30 24.59 -17.67
N THR A 111 -36.98 25.61 -16.88
CA THR A 111 -35.62 25.81 -16.35
C THR A 111 -35.63 25.96 -14.83
N TYR A 112 -34.78 25.20 -14.15
CA TYR A 112 -34.45 25.38 -12.74
C TYR A 112 -33.20 26.23 -12.62
N VAL A 113 -33.23 27.26 -11.76
CA VAL A 113 -32.11 28.16 -11.53
C VAL A 113 -31.63 28.04 -10.09
N LEU A 114 -30.34 27.78 -9.91
CA LEU A 114 -29.65 27.94 -8.62
C LEU A 114 -28.96 29.30 -8.62
N HIS A 115 -29.42 30.21 -7.77
CA HIS A 115 -28.96 31.58 -7.70
C HIS A 115 -28.06 31.81 -6.47
N PHE A 116 -26.79 32.18 -6.66
CA PHE A 116 -25.86 32.48 -5.57
C PHE A 116 -25.60 33.98 -5.48
N THR A 117 -25.80 34.58 -4.30
CA THR A 117 -25.67 36.04 -4.09
C THR A 117 -25.60 36.39 -2.60
N ASP A 118 -24.89 37.48 -2.29
CA ASP A 118 -24.78 38.09 -0.95
C ASP A 118 -25.27 39.56 -0.93
N ALA A 119 -25.66 40.09 -2.09
CA ALA A 119 -25.99 41.49 -2.31
C ALA A 119 -27.39 41.69 -2.90
N PRO A 120 -28.05 42.85 -2.68
CA PRO A 120 -29.35 43.17 -3.30
C PRO A 120 -29.22 43.59 -4.78
N PRO A 121 -30.28 43.47 -5.60
CA PRO A 121 -30.34 44.14 -6.90
C PRO A 121 -30.27 45.66 -6.77
N HIS A 122 -29.84 46.36 -7.82
CA HIS A 122 -29.97 47.82 -7.87
C HIS A 122 -31.43 48.26 -7.73
N HIS A 123 -31.67 49.09 -6.71
CA HIS A 123 -32.99 49.60 -6.36
C HIS A 123 -32.86 51.01 -5.77
N ASP A 124 -33.84 51.87 -6.03
CA ASP A 124 -33.81 53.30 -5.68
C ASP A 124 -33.67 53.53 -4.16
N HIS A 125 -34.12 52.57 -3.35
CA HIS A 125 -34.09 52.64 -1.89
C HIS A 125 -32.95 51.84 -1.23
N VAL A 126 -32.05 51.27 -2.02
CA VAL A 126 -30.90 50.49 -1.52
C VAL A 126 -29.58 51.27 -1.69
N GLY A 127 -29.58 52.34 -2.49
CA GLY A 127 -28.50 53.33 -2.58
C GLY A 127 -27.30 52.87 -3.42
N SER A 128 -27.24 53.29 -4.68
CA SER A 128 -26.12 53.02 -5.59
C SER A 128 -26.04 54.07 -6.70
N LYS A 129 -24.82 54.36 -7.19
CA LYS A 129 -24.60 55.24 -8.35
C LYS A 129 -24.81 54.53 -9.69
N ASN A 130 -24.87 53.20 -9.68
CA ASN A 130 -24.99 52.34 -10.86
C ASN A 130 -26.44 52.05 -11.25
N VAL A 131 -27.42 52.36 -10.38
CA VAL A 131 -28.87 52.26 -10.66
C VAL A 131 -29.25 52.96 -11.98
N ALA A 132 -28.69 54.14 -12.25
CA ALA A 132 -28.99 54.90 -13.46
C ALA A 132 -28.50 54.19 -14.73
N LYS A 133 -27.32 53.54 -14.66
CA LYS A 133 -26.74 52.77 -15.77
C LYS A 133 -27.57 51.52 -16.05
N GLU A 134 -28.01 50.81 -15.00
CA GLU A 134 -28.87 49.63 -15.16
C GLU A 134 -30.24 49.99 -15.73
N ARG A 135 -30.81 51.11 -15.30
CA ARG A 135 -32.08 51.62 -15.84
C ARG A 135 -31.97 52.01 -17.31
N GLU A 136 -30.87 52.60 -17.73
CA GLU A 136 -30.63 52.92 -19.14
C GLU A 136 -30.51 51.66 -20.02
N LEU A 137 -29.85 50.62 -19.51
CA LEU A 137 -29.69 49.34 -20.23
C LEU A 137 -31.03 48.58 -20.33
N LEU A 138 -31.75 48.44 -19.22
CA LEU A 138 -32.94 47.60 -19.13
C LEU A 138 -34.23 48.32 -19.57
N LYS A 139 -34.28 49.65 -19.49
CA LYS A 139 -35.44 50.48 -19.83
C LYS A 139 -36.71 49.97 -19.12
N GLU A 140 -37.70 49.50 -19.88
CA GLU A 140 -38.97 48.96 -19.36
C GLU A 140 -38.79 47.64 -18.58
N ASN A 141 -37.62 46.98 -18.69
CA ASN A 141 -37.29 45.75 -17.98
C ASN A 141 -36.54 45.98 -16.66
N PHE A 142 -36.48 47.21 -16.14
CA PHE A 142 -35.77 47.50 -14.90
C PHE A 142 -36.51 47.01 -13.64
N ASP A 143 -37.84 46.89 -13.71
CA ASP A 143 -38.69 46.57 -12.56
C ASP A 143 -38.54 45.10 -12.09
N TRP A 144 -38.10 44.90 -10.84
CA TRP A 144 -37.88 43.58 -10.23
C TRP A 144 -39.12 42.69 -10.24
N VAL A 145 -40.29 43.24 -9.92
CA VAL A 145 -41.57 42.51 -9.89
C VAL A 145 -41.91 42.04 -11.31
N LYS A 146 -41.76 42.92 -12.29
CA LYS A 146 -42.01 42.58 -13.70
C LYS A 146 -41.03 41.52 -14.19
N ILE A 147 -39.76 41.57 -13.79
CA ILE A 147 -38.77 40.51 -14.08
C ILE A 147 -39.21 39.17 -13.47
N CYS A 148 -39.60 39.15 -12.19
CA CYS A 148 -40.08 37.93 -11.51
C CYS A 148 -41.28 37.30 -12.23
N HIS A 149 -42.24 38.12 -12.67
CA HIS A 149 -43.38 37.63 -13.44
C HIS A 149 -42.97 37.11 -14.82
N LYS A 150 -42.02 37.75 -15.51
CA LYS A 150 -41.49 37.25 -16.79
C LYS A 150 -40.79 35.91 -16.62
N LEU A 151 -40.01 35.71 -15.55
CA LEU A 151 -39.40 34.43 -15.22
C LEU A 151 -40.46 33.34 -15.00
N ARG A 152 -41.52 33.65 -14.24
CA ARG A 152 -42.64 32.72 -14.05
C ARG A 152 -43.33 32.37 -15.37
N GLN A 153 -43.58 33.35 -16.24
CA GLN A 153 -44.19 33.14 -17.55
C GLN A 153 -43.30 32.30 -18.48
N ALA A 154 -41.98 32.47 -18.38
CA ALA A 154 -40.98 31.66 -19.07
C ALA A 154 -40.80 30.26 -18.44
N ASN A 155 -41.57 29.92 -17.41
CA ASN A 155 -41.50 28.64 -16.69
C ASN A 155 -40.12 28.41 -16.02
N VAL A 156 -39.55 29.48 -15.44
CA VAL A 156 -38.31 29.43 -14.66
C VAL A 156 -38.65 29.36 -13.17
N SER A 157 -37.99 28.46 -12.42
CA SER A 157 -38.05 28.43 -10.96
C SER A 157 -36.69 28.72 -10.36
N VAL A 158 -36.61 29.72 -9.48
CA VAL A 158 -35.36 30.20 -8.92
C VAL A 158 -35.21 29.81 -7.46
N TYR A 159 -34.12 29.13 -7.15
CA TYR A 159 -33.72 28.75 -5.80
C TYR A 159 -32.49 29.55 -5.43
N SER A 160 -32.62 30.48 -4.48
CA SER A 160 -31.52 31.36 -4.08
C SER A 160 -30.78 30.80 -2.87
N ILE A 161 -29.46 30.86 -2.88
CA ILE A 161 -28.56 30.50 -1.79
C ILE A 161 -27.77 31.75 -1.43
N THR A 162 -27.94 32.22 -0.21
CA THR A 162 -27.38 33.49 0.26
C THR A 162 -26.90 33.37 1.70
N ASP A 163 -25.93 34.17 2.10
CA ASP A 163 -25.48 34.40 3.47
C ASP A 163 -26.11 35.66 4.08
N GLU A 164 -27.14 36.23 3.45
CA GLU A 164 -27.81 37.43 3.88
C GLU A 164 -29.28 37.19 4.26
N SER A 165 -29.67 37.63 5.45
CA SER A 165 -31.03 37.49 5.99
C SER A 165 -31.73 38.83 6.26
N ARG A 166 -31.02 39.95 6.15
CA ARG A 166 -31.58 41.29 6.33
C ARG A 166 -32.65 41.56 5.27
N PHE A 167 -33.78 42.12 5.71
CA PHE A 167 -34.91 42.45 4.84
C PHE A 167 -34.50 43.30 3.63
N MET A 168 -33.54 44.22 3.77
CA MET A 168 -33.04 45.08 2.68
C MET A 168 -32.45 44.32 1.50
N THR A 169 -32.07 43.05 1.69
CA THR A 169 -31.49 42.18 0.65
C THR A 169 -32.34 40.95 0.43
N ALA A 170 -32.65 40.20 1.49
CA ALA A 170 -33.36 38.93 1.40
C ALA A 170 -34.78 39.07 0.83
N SER A 171 -35.47 40.21 1.03
CA SER A 171 -36.84 40.41 0.54
C SER A 171 -36.98 40.26 -0.97
N PHE A 172 -35.99 40.72 -1.75
CA PHE A 172 -35.96 40.58 -3.21
C PHE A 172 -35.95 39.10 -3.63
N TYR A 173 -35.13 38.29 -2.96
CA TYR A 173 -34.97 36.87 -3.28
C TYR A 173 -36.11 36.01 -2.75
N VAL A 174 -36.66 36.33 -1.58
CA VAL A 174 -37.87 35.67 -1.07
C VAL A 174 -39.06 35.95 -1.99
N MET A 175 -39.22 37.19 -2.46
CA MET A 175 -40.24 37.52 -3.48
C MET A 175 -40.02 36.75 -4.79
N LEU A 176 -38.78 36.70 -5.28
CA LEU A 176 -38.43 35.94 -6.49
C LEU A 176 -38.79 34.45 -6.34
N ALA A 177 -38.45 33.85 -5.21
CA ALA A 177 -38.76 32.46 -4.90
C ALA A 177 -40.28 32.23 -4.83
N GLU A 178 -41.05 33.07 -4.15
CA GLU A 178 -42.52 32.95 -4.05
C GLU A 178 -43.21 33.07 -5.41
N ILE A 179 -42.79 34.02 -6.26
CA ILE A 179 -43.39 34.21 -7.59
C ILE A 179 -43.04 33.05 -8.52
N THR A 180 -41.80 32.56 -8.47
CA THR A 180 -41.27 31.52 -9.37
C THR A 180 -41.42 30.09 -8.84
N LYS A 181 -42.05 29.91 -7.67
CA LYS A 181 -42.20 28.62 -6.97
C LYS A 181 -40.86 27.94 -6.65
N GLY A 182 -39.88 28.70 -6.20
CA GLY A 182 -38.61 28.20 -5.66
C GLY A 182 -38.49 28.45 -4.15
N ASN A 183 -37.26 28.46 -3.63
CA ASN A 183 -36.98 28.69 -2.21
C ASN A 183 -35.70 29.50 -2.00
N VAL A 184 -35.57 30.14 -0.84
CA VAL A 184 -34.34 30.83 -0.43
C VAL A 184 -33.70 30.08 0.73
N LEU A 185 -32.47 29.62 0.54
CA LEU A 185 -31.64 28.99 1.57
C LEU A 185 -30.66 30.02 2.12
N TYR A 186 -30.75 30.27 3.42
CA TYR A 186 -29.83 31.12 4.17
C TYR A 186 -28.75 30.25 4.82
N VAL A 187 -27.51 30.45 4.39
CA VAL A 187 -26.33 29.75 4.90
C VAL A 187 -25.70 30.60 6.01
N LYS A 188 -25.72 30.09 7.24
CA LYS A 188 -25.23 30.81 8.43
C LYS A 188 -23.70 30.77 8.55
N ASN A 189 -23.08 29.71 8.05
CA ASN A 189 -21.64 29.47 8.13
C ASN A 189 -21.04 29.34 6.73
N ILE A 190 -20.32 30.38 6.30
CA ILE A 190 -19.79 30.50 4.96
C ILE A 190 -18.49 29.69 4.87
N SER A 191 -18.55 28.57 4.17
CA SER A 191 -17.37 27.85 3.71
C SER A 191 -17.68 27.16 2.37
N PRO A 192 -16.69 26.97 1.48
CA PRO A 192 -16.93 26.37 0.18
C PRO A 192 -17.54 24.97 0.30
N ARG A 193 -17.12 24.25 1.35
CA ARG A 193 -17.61 22.92 1.67
C ARG A 193 -19.10 22.94 2.04
N ILE A 194 -19.50 23.78 3.00
CA ILE A 194 -20.91 23.86 3.44
C ILE A 194 -21.79 24.31 2.27
N ILE A 195 -21.36 25.33 1.51
CA ILE A 195 -22.11 25.83 0.35
C ILE A 195 -22.28 24.73 -0.71
N THR A 196 -21.22 23.97 -1.00
CA THR A 196 -21.30 22.84 -1.95
C THR A 196 -22.28 21.77 -1.45
N GLN A 197 -22.18 21.37 -0.17
CA GLN A 197 -23.06 20.36 0.43
C GLN A 197 -24.52 20.81 0.42
N VAL A 198 -24.81 22.06 0.81
CA VAL A 198 -26.17 22.62 0.78
C VAL A 198 -26.73 22.65 -0.64
N SER A 199 -25.92 23.05 -1.62
CA SER A 199 -26.32 23.13 -3.03
C SER A 199 -26.64 21.76 -3.62
N ILE A 200 -25.80 20.76 -3.35
CA ILE A 200 -26.04 19.39 -3.80
C ILE A 200 -27.24 18.78 -3.06
N ASN A 201 -27.39 19.02 -1.75
CA ASN A 201 -28.53 18.51 -1.00
C ASN A 201 -29.86 19.13 -1.45
N LEU A 202 -29.87 20.42 -1.79
CA LEU A 202 -31.02 21.07 -2.45
C LEU A 202 -31.37 20.33 -3.75
N PHE A 203 -30.37 20.07 -4.59
CA PHE A 203 -30.58 19.37 -5.84
C PHE A 203 -31.15 17.95 -5.64
N LEU A 204 -30.60 17.19 -4.69
CA LEU A 204 -31.08 15.85 -4.33
C LEU A 204 -32.52 15.88 -3.79
N ALA A 205 -32.84 16.84 -2.93
CA ALA A 205 -34.18 17.02 -2.39
C ALA A 205 -35.22 17.27 -3.49
N LEU A 206 -34.88 18.13 -4.47
CA LEU A 206 -35.75 18.42 -5.61
C LEU A 206 -35.96 17.19 -6.51
N MET A 207 -34.94 16.34 -6.63
CA MET A 207 -35.01 15.06 -7.35
C MET A 207 -35.70 13.93 -6.56
N GLY A 208 -36.14 14.17 -5.31
CA GLY A 208 -36.75 13.16 -4.44
C GLY A 208 -35.77 12.12 -3.90
N CYS A 209 -34.48 12.43 -3.88
CA CYS A 209 -33.43 11.60 -3.30
C CYS A 209 -33.23 11.94 -1.82
N GLU A 210 -32.60 11.04 -1.05
CA GLU A 210 -32.25 11.33 0.34
C GLU A 210 -31.27 12.51 0.43
N SER A 211 -31.60 13.48 1.28
CA SER A 211 -30.83 14.71 1.48
C SER A 211 -30.99 15.15 2.95
N GLN A 212 -29.91 15.63 3.57
CA GLN A 212 -29.94 16.10 4.96
C GLN A 212 -29.47 17.56 5.04
N PHE A 213 -30.16 18.37 5.82
CA PHE A 213 -29.80 19.77 6.07
C PHE A 213 -29.58 19.98 7.57
N GLU A 214 -28.38 20.43 7.95
CA GLU A 214 -28.07 20.73 9.35
C GLU A 214 -28.58 22.12 9.71
N SER A 215 -29.51 22.22 10.65
CA SER A 215 -30.18 23.47 11.02
C SER A 215 -29.25 24.55 11.60
N LYS A 216 -28.07 24.13 12.08
CA LYS A 216 -27.01 25.03 12.55
C LYS A 216 -26.31 25.75 11.39
N ASP A 217 -26.29 25.15 10.20
CA ASP A 217 -25.56 25.62 9.03
C ASP A 217 -26.48 26.30 8.01
N VAL A 218 -27.74 25.82 7.86
CA VAL A 218 -28.68 26.33 6.86
C VAL A 218 -30.13 26.35 7.33
N VAL A 219 -30.86 27.39 6.94
CA VAL A 219 -32.31 27.56 7.15
C VAL A 219 -32.97 28.08 5.88
N MET A 220 -34.30 27.99 5.78
CA MET A 220 -35.08 28.64 4.72
C MET A 220 -35.58 30.01 5.17
N LEU A 221 -35.62 30.97 4.24
CA LEU A 221 -36.21 32.29 4.47
C LEU A 221 -37.60 32.39 3.85
N GLU A 222 -38.57 32.90 4.61
CA GLU A 222 -39.94 33.15 4.16
C GLU A 222 -40.46 34.51 4.67
N PHE A 223 -41.51 35.05 4.04
CA PHE A 223 -42.24 36.15 4.63
C PHE A 223 -43.05 35.65 5.84
N PRO A 224 -43.16 36.41 6.94
CA PRO A 224 -43.85 35.99 8.16
C PRO A 224 -45.37 35.82 7.97
N ASN A 225 -45.95 36.57 7.02
CA ASN A 225 -47.36 36.51 6.65
C ASN A 225 -47.51 35.83 5.28
N GLN A 226 -48.69 35.25 5.02
CA GLN A 226 -49.01 34.64 3.73
C GLN A 226 -48.74 35.62 2.58
N PHE A 227 -47.92 35.20 1.62
CA PHE A 227 -47.56 36.00 0.47
C PHE A 227 -48.77 36.22 -0.44
N ASP A 228 -49.18 37.48 -0.60
CA ASP A 228 -50.34 37.87 -1.40
C ASP A 228 -49.88 38.49 -2.73
N LEU A 229 -49.90 37.67 -3.79
CA LEU A 229 -49.50 38.08 -5.14
C LEU A 229 -50.32 39.27 -5.67
N SER A 230 -51.55 39.49 -5.18
CA SER A 230 -52.41 40.58 -5.66
C SER A 230 -51.92 41.98 -5.21
N LYS A 231 -51.10 42.04 -4.16
CA LYS A 231 -50.51 43.28 -3.62
C LYS A 231 -49.17 43.65 -4.28
N VAL A 232 -48.63 42.76 -5.10
CA VAL A 232 -47.31 42.88 -5.73
C VAL A 232 -47.50 43.38 -7.17
N ILE A 233 -47.39 44.70 -7.35
CA ILE A 233 -47.75 45.37 -8.62
C ILE A 233 -46.54 46.03 -9.27
N ASP A 234 -45.76 46.79 -8.50
CA ASP A 234 -44.62 47.58 -8.99
C ASP A 234 -43.58 47.75 -7.88
N GLU A 235 -42.30 47.71 -8.24
CA GLU A 235 -41.21 47.91 -7.27
C GLU A 235 -41.23 49.32 -6.65
N ASN A 236 -41.66 50.34 -7.39
CA ASN A 236 -41.74 51.74 -6.93
C ASN A 236 -42.86 51.99 -5.91
N LEU A 237 -43.83 51.07 -5.82
CA LEU A 237 -44.94 51.12 -4.86
C LEU A 237 -44.68 50.24 -3.64
N ASN A 238 -43.41 49.92 -3.36
CA ASN A 238 -42.99 49.05 -2.25
C ASN A 238 -43.57 47.62 -2.33
N SER A 239 -44.25 47.29 -3.44
CA SER A 239 -44.99 46.06 -3.65
C SER A 239 -45.83 45.63 -2.44
N GLY A 240 -46.57 46.56 -1.82
CA GLY A 240 -47.44 46.25 -0.69
C GLY A 240 -46.72 45.94 0.63
N GLY A 241 -45.44 46.30 0.77
CA GLY A 241 -44.62 46.07 1.98
C GLY A 241 -43.63 44.91 1.87
N TYR A 242 -43.56 44.25 0.71
CA TYR A 242 -42.68 43.10 0.48
C TYR A 242 -41.30 43.49 -0.08
N LEU A 243 -41.05 44.77 -0.40
CA LEU A 243 -39.74 45.32 -0.81
C LEU A 243 -39.30 46.47 0.11
N PRO A 244 -38.09 47.05 -0.07
CA PRO A 244 -37.66 48.26 0.65
C PRO A 244 -38.29 49.57 0.14
N SER A 245 -38.52 50.55 1.03
CA SER A 245 -39.06 51.90 0.68
C SER A 245 -38.38 53.05 1.45
N ALA A 246 -38.56 54.30 1.02
CA ALA A 246 -37.98 55.48 1.70
C ALA A 246 -38.38 55.67 3.18
N VAL A 247 -39.43 54.99 3.67
CA VAL A 247 -39.89 55.05 5.08
C VAL A 247 -39.20 54.02 5.96
N THR A 248 -38.29 53.20 5.42
CA THR A 248 -37.56 52.17 6.19
C THR A 248 -36.43 52.79 7.04
N ASP A 249 -36.77 53.64 7.99
CA ASP A 249 -35.84 54.19 8.98
C ASP A 249 -35.81 53.30 10.25
N ALA A 250 -34.65 52.67 10.44
CA ALA A 250 -33.96 52.24 11.66
C ALA A 250 -34.64 51.45 12.81
N HIS A 251 -35.97 51.42 13.01
CA HIS A 251 -36.54 50.82 14.24
C HIS A 251 -37.81 49.96 14.11
N GLN A 252 -38.43 49.80 12.92
CA GLN A 252 -39.74 49.13 12.82
C GLN A 252 -39.81 47.71 12.26
N HIS A 253 -38.73 47.08 11.78
CA HIS A 253 -38.82 45.69 11.32
C HIS A 253 -37.66 44.81 11.80
N LYS A 254 -37.78 44.34 13.05
CA LYS A 254 -37.20 43.03 13.43
C LYS A 254 -38.01 41.85 12.86
N GLU A 255 -39.11 42.09 12.14
CA GLU A 255 -40.10 41.07 11.72
C GLU A 255 -40.41 41.10 10.21
N GLY A 256 -39.42 41.29 9.33
CA GLY A 256 -39.64 41.32 7.88
C GLY A 256 -39.47 39.97 7.17
N ILE A 257 -38.54 39.15 7.65
CA ILE A 257 -38.18 37.84 7.10
C ILE A 257 -38.09 36.85 8.27
N LYS A 258 -38.59 35.63 8.09
CA LYS A 258 -38.61 34.58 9.09
C LYS A 258 -37.73 33.41 8.64
N GLU A 259 -36.98 32.85 9.59
CA GLU A 259 -36.22 31.62 9.40
C GLU A 259 -37.09 30.39 9.72
N LYS A 260 -37.03 29.38 8.87
CA LYS A 260 -37.70 28.08 9.05
C LYS A 260 -36.71 26.95 8.78
N LEU A 261 -36.91 25.79 9.42
CA LEU A 261 -36.19 24.57 9.07
C LEU A 261 -36.40 24.22 7.59
N VAL A 262 -35.33 23.76 6.94
CA VAL A 262 -35.36 23.41 5.51
C VAL A 262 -36.33 22.25 5.29
N GLN A 263 -37.39 22.51 4.53
CA GLN A 263 -38.41 21.54 4.13
C GLN A 263 -38.68 21.72 2.64
N LEU A 264 -38.13 20.81 1.84
CA LEU A 264 -38.22 20.84 0.39
C LEU A 264 -39.06 19.66 -0.09
N ASN A 265 -40.00 19.93 -1.00
CA ASN A 265 -40.80 18.90 -1.63
C ASN A 265 -40.18 18.50 -2.98
N PRO A 266 -40.13 17.19 -3.31
CA PRO A 266 -39.70 16.73 -4.61
C PRO A 266 -40.53 17.35 -5.73
N GLN A 267 -39.89 17.72 -6.83
CA GLN A 267 -40.57 18.30 -7.99
C GLN A 267 -40.94 17.20 -8.97
N ASN A 268 -42.22 17.09 -9.31
CA ASN A 268 -42.75 15.97 -10.11
C ASN A 268 -42.10 15.79 -11.49
N ASP A 269 -41.56 16.86 -12.08
CA ASP A 269 -40.91 16.86 -13.40
C ASP A 269 -39.43 16.40 -13.37
N ILE A 270 -38.79 16.38 -12.20
CA ILE A 270 -37.40 15.95 -12.01
C ILE A 270 -37.22 14.88 -10.92
N ALA A 271 -38.30 14.47 -10.26
CA ALA A 271 -38.29 13.41 -9.27
C ALA A 271 -37.88 12.08 -9.91
N THR A 272 -36.94 11.36 -9.29
CA THR A 272 -36.42 10.10 -9.81
C THR A 272 -36.39 8.98 -8.80
N ASN A 273 -36.39 7.74 -9.31
CA ASN A 273 -36.26 6.55 -8.48
C ASN A 273 -34.84 5.96 -8.60
N LEU A 274 -34.00 6.27 -7.61
CA LEU A 274 -32.62 5.80 -7.50
C LEU A 274 -32.46 4.28 -7.63
N LYS A 275 -33.39 3.50 -7.08
CA LYS A 275 -33.32 2.03 -7.12
C LYS A 275 -33.36 1.50 -8.55
N THR A 276 -34.01 2.21 -9.47
CA THR A 276 -34.09 1.83 -10.90
C THR A 276 -32.73 2.00 -11.60
N PHE A 277 -32.04 3.09 -11.33
CA PHE A 277 -30.72 3.36 -11.94
C PHE A 277 -29.64 2.41 -11.42
N VAL A 278 -29.61 2.13 -10.12
CA VAL A 278 -28.65 1.19 -9.53
C VAL A 278 -28.85 -0.22 -10.08
N LYS A 279 -30.09 -0.67 -10.25
CA LYS A 279 -30.39 -1.97 -10.89
C LYS A 279 -29.90 -2.04 -12.34
N ARG A 280 -29.92 -0.93 -13.08
CA ARG A 280 -29.49 -0.87 -14.49
C ARG A 280 -28.01 -1.23 -14.68
N ILE A 281 -27.14 -0.92 -13.70
CA ILE A 281 -25.72 -1.30 -13.72
C ILE A 281 -25.53 -2.81 -13.91
N SER A 282 -26.46 -3.61 -13.38
CA SER A 282 -26.41 -5.07 -13.48
C SER A 282 -26.77 -5.62 -14.85
N VAL A 283 -27.55 -4.88 -15.62
CA VAL A 283 -28.18 -5.36 -16.85
C VAL A 283 -27.53 -4.75 -18.10
N ASP A 284 -27.10 -3.49 -18.03
CA ASP A 284 -26.63 -2.71 -19.18
C ASP A 284 -25.13 -2.42 -19.04
N GLU A 285 -24.32 -3.08 -19.86
CA GLU A 285 -22.87 -2.91 -19.90
C GLU A 285 -22.43 -1.51 -20.34
N SER A 286 -23.15 -0.89 -21.28
CA SER A 286 -22.83 0.46 -21.75
C SER A 286 -23.06 1.51 -20.65
N TYR A 287 -24.16 1.36 -19.91
CA TYR A 287 -24.45 2.21 -18.75
C TYR A 287 -23.46 1.95 -17.61
N ARG A 288 -23.05 0.70 -17.40
CA ARG A 288 -21.99 0.36 -16.45
C ARG A 288 -20.68 1.07 -16.83
N ASN A 289 -20.26 1.07 -18.09
CA ASN A 289 -19.04 1.76 -18.51
C ASN A 289 -19.10 3.27 -18.21
N LEU A 290 -20.24 3.90 -18.50
CA LEU A 290 -20.48 5.31 -18.16
C LEU A 290 -20.37 5.58 -16.65
N VAL A 291 -20.89 4.67 -15.80
CA VAL A 291 -20.77 4.81 -14.34
C VAL A 291 -19.31 4.79 -13.90
N TYR A 292 -18.50 3.85 -14.42
CA TYR A 292 -17.07 3.80 -14.08
C TYR A 292 -16.31 5.04 -14.54
N GLU A 293 -16.62 5.56 -15.74
CA GLU A 293 -16.02 6.80 -16.27
C GLU A 293 -16.34 8.02 -15.38
N VAL A 294 -17.61 8.17 -14.97
CA VAL A 294 -18.03 9.25 -14.06
C VAL A 294 -17.30 9.15 -12.72
N PHE A 295 -17.14 7.96 -12.16
CA PHE A 295 -16.42 7.75 -10.90
C PHE A 295 -14.91 7.99 -11.05
N GLU A 296 -14.35 7.69 -12.22
CA GLU A 296 -12.95 7.96 -12.53
C GLU A 296 -12.65 9.47 -12.56
N GLU A 297 -13.57 10.28 -13.09
CA GLU A 297 -13.54 11.75 -13.03
C GLU A 297 -13.80 12.29 -11.61
N LEU A 298 -14.66 11.62 -10.83
CA LEU A 298 -15.07 12.04 -9.48
C LEU A 298 -13.96 11.82 -8.43
N PHE A 299 -13.05 10.86 -8.64
CA PHE A 299 -12.07 10.44 -7.63
C PHE A 299 -10.82 11.34 -7.60
N THR A 300 -11.05 12.63 -7.33
CA THR A 300 -10.01 13.63 -7.07
C THR A 300 -10.04 14.08 -5.61
N PRO A 301 -8.93 14.61 -5.05
CA PRO A 301 -8.90 15.09 -3.67
C PRO A 301 -9.99 16.14 -3.35
N GLN A 302 -10.42 16.92 -4.35
CA GLN A 302 -11.41 17.99 -4.20
C GLN A 302 -12.86 17.49 -4.23
N THR A 303 -13.14 16.38 -4.92
CA THR A 303 -14.52 15.93 -5.20
C THR A 303 -14.90 14.62 -4.52
N ILE A 304 -13.94 13.84 -4.03
CA ILE A 304 -14.21 12.51 -3.46
C ILE A 304 -15.08 12.52 -2.19
N LEU A 305 -15.05 13.63 -1.44
CA LEU A 305 -15.97 13.84 -0.31
C LEU A 305 -17.45 13.84 -0.73
N ALA A 306 -17.76 14.05 -2.00
CA ALA A 306 -19.13 13.95 -2.51
C ALA A 306 -19.76 12.60 -2.20
N LEU A 307 -18.98 11.53 -2.05
CA LEU A 307 -19.51 10.21 -1.67
C LEU A 307 -20.28 10.22 -0.34
N THR A 308 -19.92 11.10 0.60
CA THR A 308 -20.50 11.07 1.95
C THR A 308 -21.86 11.77 2.04
N TYR A 309 -22.07 12.85 1.30
CA TYR A 309 -23.31 13.63 1.32
C TYR A 309 -24.18 13.46 0.07
N ASN A 310 -23.63 12.97 -1.04
CA ASN A 310 -24.40 12.68 -2.24
C ASN A 310 -24.94 11.25 -2.21
N SER A 311 -26.24 11.11 -1.90
CA SER A 311 -26.92 9.81 -1.82
C SER A 311 -26.88 9.01 -3.13
N ILE A 312 -26.83 9.68 -4.29
CA ILE A 312 -26.69 9.04 -5.60
C ILE A 312 -25.32 8.39 -5.70
N PHE A 313 -24.24 9.16 -5.56
CA PHE A 313 -22.89 8.61 -5.65
C PHE A 313 -22.63 7.55 -4.58
N GLY A 314 -23.14 7.73 -3.37
CA GLY A 314 -23.08 6.73 -2.32
C GLY A 314 -23.71 5.39 -2.73
N ALA A 315 -24.92 5.42 -3.30
CA ALA A 315 -25.63 4.22 -3.76
C ALA A 315 -24.91 3.52 -4.92
N PHE A 316 -24.43 4.27 -5.92
CA PHE A 316 -23.65 3.73 -7.03
C PHE A 316 -22.32 3.11 -6.56
N TRP A 317 -21.62 3.77 -5.63
CA TRP A 317 -20.36 3.25 -5.08
C TRP A 317 -20.56 1.90 -4.37
N ARG A 318 -21.59 1.80 -3.51
CA ARG A 318 -21.91 0.54 -2.81
C ARG A 318 -22.19 -0.60 -3.81
N GLU A 319 -22.81 -0.30 -4.95
CA GLU A 319 -23.05 -1.28 -6.01
C GLU A 319 -21.77 -1.65 -6.77
N ILE A 320 -20.87 -0.69 -7.04
CA ILE A 320 -19.53 -0.97 -7.59
C ILE A 320 -18.74 -1.87 -6.62
N CYS A 321 -18.79 -1.60 -5.32
CA CYS A 321 -18.09 -2.38 -4.30
C CYS A 321 -18.55 -3.86 -4.23
N LYS A 322 -19.79 -4.17 -4.66
CA LYS A 322 -20.30 -5.55 -4.73
C LYS A 322 -19.62 -6.38 -5.82
N ARG A 323 -19.16 -5.75 -6.91
CA ARG A 323 -18.61 -6.40 -8.10
C ARG A 323 -17.10 -6.58 -8.00
N ARG A 324 -16.68 -7.65 -7.33
CA ARG A 324 -15.25 -7.95 -7.11
C ARG A 324 -14.56 -8.59 -8.31
N ASP A 325 -15.32 -9.00 -9.30
CA ASP A 325 -14.89 -9.64 -10.55
C ASP A 325 -14.51 -8.62 -11.65
N ASP A 326 -14.89 -7.34 -11.51
CA ASP A 326 -14.56 -6.29 -12.47
C ASP A 326 -13.25 -5.59 -12.09
N SER A 327 -12.19 -5.78 -12.89
CA SER A 327 -10.85 -5.25 -12.63
C SER A 327 -10.78 -3.72 -12.55
N ARG A 328 -11.76 -3.00 -13.15
CA ARG A 328 -11.82 -1.53 -13.08
C ARG A 328 -12.13 -1.03 -11.68
N ARG A 329 -12.77 -1.86 -10.84
CA ARG A 329 -12.99 -1.56 -9.41
C ARG A 329 -11.67 -1.34 -8.70
N ASP A 330 -10.67 -2.18 -8.97
CA ASP A 330 -9.38 -2.09 -8.30
C ASP A 330 -8.63 -0.82 -8.73
N THR A 331 -8.76 -0.42 -10.01
CA THR A 331 -8.25 0.88 -10.50
C THR A 331 -8.90 2.07 -9.77
N LEU A 332 -10.22 2.03 -9.55
CA LEU A 332 -10.92 3.07 -8.78
C LEU A 332 -10.50 3.08 -7.31
N LEU A 333 -10.29 1.92 -6.69
CA LEU A 333 -9.78 1.82 -5.31
C LEU A 333 -8.38 2.44 -5.19
N THR A 334 -7.47 2.14 -6.11
CA THR A 334 -6.14 2.77 -6.14
C THR A 334 -6.25 4.29 -6.27
N LYS A 335 -7.10 4.79 -7.16
CA LYS A 335 -7.33 6.25 -7.30
C LYS A 335 -7.91 6.87 -6.02
N MET A 336 -8.84 6.19 -5.35
CA MET A 336 -9.39 6.61 -4.06
C MET A 336 -8.30 6.69 -3.00
N ASP A 337 -7.43 5.68 -2.90
CA ASP A 337 -6.31 5.66 -1.93
C ASP A 337 -5.31 6.79 -2.22
N MET A 338 -4.99 7.04 -3.49
CA MET A 338 -4.15 8.16 -3.92
C MET A 338 -4.78 9.53 -3.58
N ALA A 339 -6.10 9.67 -3.73
CA ALA A 339 -6.83 10.87 -3.36
C ALA A 339 -6.82 11.07 -1.83
N LEU A 340 -7.12 10.01 -1.07
CA LEU A 340 -7.06 10.00 0.40
C LEU A 340 -5.69 10.43 0.93
N ALA A 341 -4.60 9.98 0.31
CA ALA A 341 -3.23 10.34 0.68
C ALA A 341 -2.95 11.84 0.58
N LYS A 342 -3.62 12.54 -0.35
CA LYS A 342 -3.45 13.97 -0.63
C LYS A 342 -4.43 14.89 0.12
N MET A 343 -5.44 14.34 0.79
CA MET A 343 -6.44 15.08 1.57
C MET A 343 -5.98 15.46 2.98
N GLY A 344 -6.66 16.43 3.60
CA GLY A 344 -6.47 16.80 5.01
C GLY A 344 -6.92 15.69 5.97
N THR A 345 -6.45 15.73 7.23
CA THR A 345 -6.71 14.68 8.24
C THR A 345 -8.21 14.54 8.57
N VAL A 346 -8.89 15.65 8.86
CA VAL A 346 -10.32 15.66 9.22
C VAL A 346 -11.19 15.08 8.11
N GLU A 347 -10.95 15.48 6.86
CA GLU A 347 -11.72 15.03 5.69
C GLU A 347 -11.48 13.55 5.40
N ARG A 348 -10.23 13.11 5.56
CA ARG A 348 -9.84 11.71 5.43
C ARG A 348 -10.55 10.83 6.46
N ASP A 349 -10.69 11.29 7.69
CA ASP A 349 -11.32 10.52 8.76
C ASP A 349 -12.83 10.36 8.52
N ILE A 350 -13.52 11.44 8.12
CA ILE A 350 -14.94 11.40 7.71
C ILE A 350 -15.15 10.40 6.57
N LEU A 351 -14.31 10.45 5.53
CA LEU A 351 -14.44 9.55 4.39
C LEU A 351 -14.14 8.10 4.78
N LYS A 352 -13.16 7.85 5.66
CA LYS A 352 -12.86 6.50 6.16
C LYS A 352 -14.01 5.91 6.97
N GLU A 353 -14.62 6.71 7.84
CA GLU A 353 -15.80 6.32 8.62
C GLU A 353 -16.96 5.96 7.67
N TRP A 354 -17.27 6.84 6.71
CA TRP A 354 -18.32 6.57 5.72
C TRP A 354 -18.02 5.36 4.82
N ILE A 355 -16.76 5.12 4.46
CA ILE A 355 -16.35 3.91 3.73
C ILE A 355 -16.60 2.67 4.59
N ALA A 356 -16.29 2.72 5.88
CA ALA A 356 -16.60 1.61 6.80
C ALA A 356 -18.12 1.35 6.86
N ASP A 357 -18.93 2.41 6.98
CA ASP A 357 -20.39 2.32 6.92
C ASP A 357 -20.93 1.86 5.55
N SER A 358 -20.14 2.06 4.49
CA SER A 358 -20.48 1.56 3.15
C SER A 358 -20.37 0.05 3.00
N TYR A 359 -19.66 -0.60 3.92
CA TYR A 359 -19.66 -2.06 4.06
C TYR A 359 -20.75 -2.58 4.99
N ASN A 360 -21.44 -1.71 5.74
CA ASN A 360 -22.53 -2.09 6.63
C ASN A 360 -23.78 -2.47 5.79
N ARG A 361 -24.18 -3.73 5.89
CA ARG A 361 -25.36 -4.32 5.23
C ARG A 361 -26.45 -4.75 6.22
N LEU A 362 -26.56 -4.05 7.34
CA LEU A 362 -27.50 -4.39 8.42
C LEU A 362 -28.95 -4.53 7.91
N GLU A 363 -29.42 -3.63 7.06
CA GLU A 363 -30.77 -3.70 6.48
C GLU A 363 -31.00 -4.99 5.67
N GLU A 364 -30.06 -5.33 4.77
CA GLU A 364 -30.14 -6.55 3.94
C GLU A 364 -30.19 -7.81 4.82
N ILE A 365 -29.39 -7.83 5.89
CA ILE A 365 -29.34 -8.97 6.82
C ILE A 365 -30.65 -9.06 7.61
N ASN A 366 -31.16 -7.94 8.14
CA ASN A 366 -32.40 -7.90 8.90
C ASN A 366 -33.62 -8.28 8.04
N GLU A 367 -33.67 -7.85 6.78
CA GLU A 367 -34.70 -8.30 5.83
C GLU A 367 -34.68 -9.81 5.66
N ILE A 368 -33.50 -10.40 5.45
CA ILE A 368 -33.36 -11.86 5.30
C ILE A 368 -33.71 -12.61 6.58
N ILE A 369 -33.28 -12.11 7.75
CA ILE A 369 -33.62 -12.70 9.05
C ILE A 369 -35.15 -12.69 9.26
N SER A 370 -35.81 -11.58 8.92
CA SER A 370 -37.26 -11.43 9.11
C SER A 370 -38.09 -12.45 8.32
N ILE A 371 -37.59 -12.87 7.16
CA ILE A 371 -38.23 -13.85 6.27
C ILE A 371 -38.10 -15.29 6.83
N ILE A 372 -37.07 -15.58 7.61
CA ILE A 372 -36.79 -16.94 8.10
C ILE A 372 -37.72 -17.26 9.28
N GLN A 373 -38.43 -18.39 9.19
CA GLN A 373 -39.28 -18.92 10.25
C GLN A 373 -38.96 -20.40 10.51
N PRO A 374 -38.82 -20.84 11.78
CA PRO A 374 -38.86 -20.02 13.00
C PRO A 374 -37.58 -19.17 13.17
N GLN A 375 -37.71 -18.02 13.82
CA GLN A 375 -36.56 -17.13 14.11
C GLN A 375 -35.67 -17.66 15.24
N PHE A 376 -36.24 -18.45 16.15
CA PHE A 376 -35.54 -19.13 17.24
C PHE A 376 -35.71 -20.66 17.11
N PRO A 377 -34.72 -21.47 17.53
CA PRO A 377 -33.46 -21.09 18.20
C PRO A 377 -32.50 -20.29 17.30
N ALA A 378 -31.68 -19.42 17.88
CA ALA A 378 -30.77 -18.52 17.17
C ALA A 378 -29.34 -18.55 17.73
N PHE A 379 -28.34 -18.35 16.86
CA PHE A 379 -26.95 -18.15 17.23
C PHE A 379 -26.73 -16.73 17.76
N VAL A 380 -26.03 -16.64 18.88
CA VAL A 380 -25.63 -15.39 19.54
C VAL A 380 -24.18 -15.52 19.98
N ILE A 381 -23.43 -14.43 19.99
CA ILE A 381 -22.08 -14.37 20.55
C ILE A 381 -22.11 -13.70 21.92
N ASP A 382 -21.43 -14.30 22.90
CA ASP A 382 -21.30 -13.79 24.26
C ASP A 382 -19.88 -13.25 24.46
N THR A 383 -19.66 -11.99 24.07
CA THR A 383 -18.34 -11.35 24.18
C THR A 383 -18.45 -9.83 24.33
N ASP A 384 -17.56 -9.27 25.15
CA ASP A 384 -17.37 -7.82 25.25
C ASP A 384 -16.46 -7.26 24.14
N GLU A 385 -15.81 -8.14 23.36
CA GLU A 385 -14.92 -7.73 22.27
C GLU A 385 -15.70 -7.26 21.04
N LYS A 386 -15.70 -5.95 20.79
CA LYS A 386 -16.26 -5.35 19.57
C LYS A 386 -15.19 -5.20 18.49
N TYR A 387 -15.54 -5.60 17.26
CA TYR A 387 -14.67 -5.46 16.09
C TYR A 387 -15.28 -4.49 15.09
N THR A 388 -14.43 -3.77 14.37
CA THR A 388 -14.88 -3.00 13.20
C THR A 388 -15.13 -3.92 12.00
N PRO A 389 -16.05 -3.58 11.07
CA PRO A 389 -16.25 -4.35 9.84
C PRO A 389 -14.94 -4.54 9.04
N LYS A 390 -14.07 -3.52 9.06
CA LYS A 390 -12.77 -3.56 8.38
C LYS A 390 -11.85 -4.63 9.01
N GLU A 391 -11.72 -4.66 10.33
CA GLU A 391 -10.91 -5.68 11.02
C GLU A 391 -11.43 -7.09 10.72
N MET A 392 -12.76 -7.28 10.72
CA MET A 392 -13.36 -8.58 10.38
C MET A 392 -13.09 -8.99 8.93
N LEU A 393 -13.13 -8.04 7.99
CA LEU A 393 -12.82 -8.31 6.59
C LEU A 393 -11.32 -8.58 6.35
N GLU A 394 -10.42 -7.90 7.06
CA GLU A 394 -8.98 -8.16 7.02
C GLU A 394 -8.62 -9.51 7.63
N ILE A 395 -9.27 -9.86 8.76
CA ILE A 395 -9.15 -11.17 9.41
C ILE A 395 -9.50 -12.30 8.44
N ALA A 396 -10.48 -12.07 7.57
CA ALA A 396 -10.93 -13.01 6.56
C ALA A 396 -10.02 -13.13 5.31
N ARG A 397 -9.10 -12.17 5.09
CA ARG A 397 -8.15 -12.20 3.96
C ARG A 397 -6.91 -13.02 4.29
N SER A 398 -6.35 -12.82 5.48
CA SER A 398 -5.10 -13.44 5.92
C SER A 398 -5.34 -14.78 6.62
N CYS A 399 -4.59 -15.81 6.23
CA CYS A 399 -4.57 -17.11 6.93
C CYS A 399 -3.44 -17.20 7.97
N MET A 400 -2.90 -16.05 8.42
CA MET A 400 -1.83 -16.04 9.43
C MET A 400 -2.31 -16.63 10.76
N PRO A 401 -1.45 -17.36 11.50
CA PRO A 401 -1.84 -18.01 12.75
C PRO A 401 -2.45 -17.06 13.80
N SER A 402 -1.92 -15.84 13.94
CA SER A 402 -2.44 -14.83 14.87
C SER A 402 -3.86 -14.39 14.53
N VAL A 403 -4.18 -14.33 13.24
CA VAL A 403 -5.50 -13.95 12.72
C VAL A 403 -6.50 -15.10 12.89
N LEU A 404 -6.09 -16.33 12.55
CA LEU A 404 -6.90 -17.53 12.75
C LEU A 404 -7.22 -17.77 14.23
N ALA A 405 -6.30 -17.42 15.14
CA ALA A 405 -6.53 -17.49 16.58
C ALA A 405 -7.69 -16.60 17.02
N LYS A 406 -7.82 -15.38 16.45
CA LYS A 406 -8.97 -14.50 16.70
C LYS A 406 -10.26 -15.18 16.26
N ILE A 407 -10.35 -15.62 15.00
CA ILE A 407 -11.56 -16.32 14.47
C ILE A 407 -11.95 -17.51 15.36
N SER A 408 -10.97 -18.29 15.81
CA SER A 408 -11.23 -19.44 16.69
C SER A 408 -11.72 -19.03 18.07
N SER A 409 -11.15 -17.99 18.68
CA SER A 409 -11.62 -17.44 19.96
C SER A 409 -13.09 -17.03 19.87
N LEU A 410 -13.45 -16.43 18.75
CA LEU A 410 -14.80 -15.93 18.49
C LEU A 410 -15.82 -17.05 18.31
N MET A 411 -15.47 -18.09 17.56
CA MET A 411 -16.32 -19.29 17.42
C MET A 411 -16.55 -20.01 18.75
N ASN A 412 -15.61 -19.91 19.69
CA ASN A 412 -15.75 -20.53 21.00
C ASN A 412 -16.76 -19.82 21.90
N ASN A 413 -17.03 -18.53 21.64
CA ASN A 413 -18.03 -17.72 22.37
C ASN A 413 -19.44 -17.80 21.74
N LEU A 414 -19.63 -18.67 20.73
CA LEU A 414 -20.91 -18.87 20.07
C LEU A 414 -21.83 -19.76 20.92
N ARG A 415 -23.06 -19.30 21.16
CA ARG A 415 -24.10 -20.06 21.87
C ARG A 415 -25.42 -20.07 21.10
N ILE A 416 -26.28 -21.03 21.40
CA ILE A 416 -27.66 -21.08 20.89
C ILE A 416 -28.59 -20.53 21.96
N MET A 417 -29.51 -19.67 21.55
CA MET A 417 -30.57 -19.11 22.38
C MET A 417 -31.92 -19.64 21.88
N ASP A 418 -32.69 -20.30 22.75
CA ASP A 418 -33.94 -20.98 22.37
C ASP A 418 -35.15 -20.04 22.27
N ALA A 419 -35.11 -18.90 22.98
CA ALA A 419 -36.15 -17.89 22.99
C ALA A 419 -35.54 -16.50 23.26
N PRO A 420 -36.15 -15.40 22.80
CA PRO A 420 -35.73 -14.06 23.16
C PRO A 420 -35.80 -13.89 24.68
N SER A 421 -34.80 -13.21 25.26
CA SER A 421 -34.78 -12.87 26.68
C SER A 421 -35.94 -11.91 27.03
N ASP A 422 -36.61 -12.13 28.16
CA ASP A 422 -37.69 -11.27 28.67
C ASP A 422 -37.16 -9.94 29.28
N ASP A 423 -35.84 -9.75 29.36
CA ASP A 423 -35.21 -8.54 29.90
C ASP A 423 -35.19 -7.41 28.87
N LYS A 424 -35.75 -6.25 29.23
CA LYS A 424 -35.85 -5.03 28.38
C LYS A 424 -34.50 -4.44 27.92
N GLU A 425 -33.38 -4.95 28.43
CA GLU A 425 -32.03 -4.56 27.99
C GLU A 425 -31.55 -5.34 26.74
N THR A 426 -32.29 -6.37 26.30
CA THR A 426 -31.85 -7.32 25.25
C THR A 426 -32.37 -7.04 23.84
N THR A 427 -33.08 -5.93 23.61
CA THR A 427 -33.56 -5.56 22.27
C THR A 427 -32.44 -5.21 21.28
N ASP A 428 -31.22 -4.99 21.75
CA ASP A 428 -30.04 -4.67 20.93
C ASP A 428 -29.10 -5.88 20.69
N ILE A 429 -29.49 -7.09 21.06
CA ILE A 429 -28.64 -8.27 20.81
C ILE A 429 -28.77 -8.74 19.37
N THR A 430 -27.67 -8.69 18.63
CA THR A 430 -27.58 -9.22 17.27
C THR A 430 -27.63 -10.77 17.28
N TYR A 431 -28.50 -11.38 16.47
CA TYR A 431 -28.69 -12.83 16.40
C TYR A 431 -28.84 -13.36 14.97
N LEU A 432 -28.64 -14.67 14.78
CA LEU A 432 -28.85 -15.36 13.50
C LEU A 432 -29.70 -16.63 13.70
N PRO A 433 -30.86 -16.78 13.05
CA PRO A 433 -31.68 -17.99 13.19
C PRO A 433 -30.92 -19.27 12.83
N VAL A 434 -31.03 -20.33 13.64
CA VAL A 434 -30.42 -21.63 13.34
C VAL A 434 -30.98 -22.21 12.03
N ALA A 435 -32.22 -21.88 11.67
CA ALA A 435 -32.87 -22.31 10.42
C ALA A 435 -32.30 -21.68 9.14
N ILE A 436 -31.38 -20.69 9.23
CA ILE A 436 -30.77 -20.05 8.07
C ILE A 436 -30.05 -21.07 7.16
N SER A 437 -29.91 -20.83 5.86
CA SER A 437 -29.18 -21.75 4.95
C SER A 437 -27.67 -21.79 5.25
N ASN A 438 -26.99 -22.90 4.97
CA ASN A 438 -25.55 -23.04 5.26
C ASN A 438 -24.69 -21.96 4.58
N LYS A 439 -25.01 -21.62 3.32
CA LYS A 439 -24.32 -20.55 2.57
C LYS A 439 -24.46 -19.19 3.28
N ASN A 440 -25.67 -18.87 3.73
CA ASN A 440 -25.94 -17.61 4.40
C ASN A 440 -25.40 -17.60 5.83
N LEU A 441 -25.41 -18.74 6.54
CA LEU A 441 -24.83 -18.88 7.87
C LEU A 441 -23.36 -18.40 7.88
N PHE A 442 -22.49 -19.00 7.06
CA PHE A 442 -21.08 -18.65 7.05
C PHE A 442 -20.79 -17.30 6.38
N SER A 443 -21.75 -16.74 5.64
CA SER A 443 -21.65 -15.39 5.07
C SER A 443 -22.00 -14.32 6.11
N TYR A 444 -22.99 -14.57 6.97
CA TYR A 444 -23.50 -13.63 7.95
C TYR A 444 -22.99 -13.86 9.37
N LEU A 445 -22.33 -14.97 9.70
CA LEU A 445 -21.71 -15.17 11.01
C LEU A 445 -20.87 -13.97 11.53
N PRO A 446 -20.07 -13.25 10.71
CA PRO A 446 -19.38 -12.03 11.18
C PRO A 446 -20.32 -10.90 11.64
N HIS A 447 -21.59 -10.89 11.21
CA HIS A 447 -22.61 -9.93 11.67
C HIS A 447 -22.79 -9.96 13.19
N LEU A 448 -22.71 -11.14 13.80
CA LEU A 448 -22.84 -11.32 15.25
C LEU A 448 -21.74 -10.61 16.06
N MET A 449 -20.68 -10.17 15.39
CA MET A 449 -19.55 -9.51 16.03
C MET A 449 -19.37 -8.05 15.59
N ALA A 450 -19.55 -7.81 14.30
CA ALA A 450 -19.44 -6.51 13.68
C ALA A 450 -20.69 -6.32 12.83
N GLU A 451 -21.64 -5.55 13.36
CA GLU A 451 -22.96 -5.37 12.77
C GLU A 451 -22.88 -4.98 11.29
N GLY A 452 -23.72 -5.61 10.46
CA GLY A 452 -23.74 -5.37 9.02
C GLY A 452 -22.62 -6.02 8.19
N THR A 453 -21.69 -6.76 8.81
CA THR A 453 -20.57 -7.38 8.06
C THR A 453 -21.02 -8.63 7.31
N VAL A 454 -20.66 -8.71 6.02
CA VAL A 454 -20.97 -9.88 5.16
C VAL A 454 -19.69 -10.42 4.52
N PHE A 455 -19.45 -11.70 4.71
CA PHE A 455 -18.34 -12.41 4.09
C PHE A 455 -18.68 -12.93 2.69
N SER A 456 -17.73 -12.73 1.78
CA SER A 456 -17.71 -13.38 0.47
C SER A 456 -17.32 -14.85 0.58
N LEU A 457 -17.50 -15.62 -0.51
CA LEU A 457 -17.31 -17.07 -0.54
C LEU A 457 -16.01 -17.57 0.14
N ARG A 458 -14.83 -17.01 -0.21
CA ARG A 458 -13.54 -17.47 0.34
C ARG A 458 -13.43 -17.29 1.87
N PRO A 459 -13.61 -16.08 2.44
CA PRO A 459 -13.74 -15.86 3.87
C PRO A 459 -14.69 -16.82 4.60
N SER A 460 -15.89 -17.02 4.04
CA SER A 460 -16.88 -17.95 4.58
C SER A 460 -16.37 -19.39 4.57
N ALA A 461 -15.65 -19.78 3.52
CA ALA A 461 -15.04 -21.10 3.41
C ALA A 461 -13.89 -21.29 4.41
N ILE A 462 -13.04 -20.29 4.63
CA ILE A 462 -11.98 -20.32 5.66
C ILE A 462 -12.60 -20.51 7.05
N MET A 463 -13.66 -19.75 7.34
CA MET A 463 -14.41 -19.85 8.59
C MET A 463 -15.00 -21.26 8.78
N ALA A 464 -15.60 -21.83 7.74
CA ALA A 464 -16.10 -23.20 7.78
C ALA A 464 -14.97 -24.25 7.95
N ILE A 465 -13.81 -24.08 7.30
CA ILE A 465 -12.64 -24.97 7.48
C ILE A 465 -12.19 -24.96 8.94
N ILE A 466 -12.12 -23.79 9.58
CA ILE A 466 -11.73 -23.67 10.98
C ILE A 466 -12.74 -24.41 11.86
N ALA A 467 -14.05 -24.24 11.63
CA ALA A 467 -15.09 -24.93 12.39
C ALA A 467 -14.99 -26.46 12.30
N VAL A 468 -14.65 -27.01 11.13
CA VAL A 468 -14.41 -28.46 10.95
C VAL A 468 -13.12 -28.88 11.65
N PHE A 469 -12.03 -28.14 11.45
CA PHE A 469 -10.71 -28.46 12.00
C PHE A 469 -10.67 -28.41 13.53
N THR A 470 -11.32 -27.42 14.15
CA THR A 470 -11.43 -27.32 15.62
C THR A 470 -12.46 -28.28 16.20
N GLY A 471 -13.31 -28.88 15.36
CA GLY A 471 -14.37 -29.78 15.80
C GLY A 471 -15.50 -29.06 16.54
N ASN A 472 -15.82 -27.82 16.15
CA ASN A 472 -16.86 -27.02 16.82
C ASN A 472 -18.22 -27.73 16.77
N VAL A 473 -18.80 -28.03 17.94
CA VAL A 473 -20.01 -28.84 18.07
C VAL A 473 -21.21 -28.23 17.37
N LEU A 474 -21.33 -26.90 17.34
CA LEU A 474 -22.48 -26.19 16.76
C LEU A 474 -22.41 -26.06 15.24
N LEU A 475 -21.19 -25.89 14.71
CA LEU A 475 -20.99 -25.51 13.30
C LEU A 475 -20.43 -26.63 12.42
N LYS A 476 -19.79 -27.68 12.99
CA LYS A 476 -19.03 -28.67 12.23
C LYS A 476 -19.83 -29.38 11.13
N GLU A 477 -21.02 -29.90 11.44
CA GLU A 477 -21.82 -30.66 10.47
C GLU A 477 -22.27 -29.75 9.30
N ARG A 478 -22.76 -28.57 9.64
CA ARG A 478 -23.17 -27.55 8.66
C ARG A 478 -22.00 -27.02 7.84
N ALA A 479 -20.82 -26.90 8.45
CA ALA A 479 -19.59 -26.53 7.77
C ALA A 479 -19.16 -27.58 6.75
N LEU A 480 -19.23 -28.87 7.10
CA LEU A 480 -18.95 -29.97 6.18
C LEU A 480 -19.90 -29.96 4.97
N GLU A 481 -21.20 -29.78 5.18
CA GLU A 481 -22.17 -29.67 4.09
C GLU A 481 -21.89 -28.47 3.18
N PHE A 482 -21.58 -27.31 3.77
CA PHE A 482 -21.21 -26.12 3.01
C PHE A 482 -19.93 -26.33 2.19
N LEU A 483 -18.88 -26.88 2.80
CA LEU A 483 -17.61 -27.14 2.14
C LEU A 483 -17.73 -28.20 1.03
N ASN A 484 -18.58 -29.22 1.23
CA ASN A 484 -18.88 -30.21 0.20
C ASN A 484 -19.60 -29.59 -1.01
N SER A 485 -20.42 -28.54 -0.81
CA SER A 485 -21.07 -27.83 -1.93
C SER A 485 -20.11 -27.04 -2.84
N ILE A 486 -18.89 -26.76 -2.35
CA ILE A 486 -17.84 -26.03 -3.08
C ILE A 486 -16.66 -26.92 -3.49
N LYS A 487 -16.72 -28.22 -3.19
CA LYS A 487 -15.70 -29.22 -3.55
C LYS A 487 -15.47 -29.24 -5.08
N GLY A 488 -14.22 -29.31 -5.51
CA GLY A 488 -13.84 -29.23 -6.93
C GLY A 488 -13.65 -27.81 -7.47
N LYS A 489 -13.97 -26.77 -6.69
CA LYS A 489 -13.82 -25.36 -7.09
C LYS A 489 -12.64 -24.66 -6.41
N TRP A 490 -11.80 -25.38 -5.66
CA TRP A 490 -10.68 -24.79 -4.92
C TRP A 490 -9.49 -24.44 -5.81
N ILE A 491 -9.30 -25.16 -6.93
CA ILE A 491 -8.28 -24.88 -7.95
C ILE A 491 -8.77 -23.81 -8.95
N ASP A 492 -10.06 -23.80 -9.28
CA ASP A 492 -10.66 -22.87 -10.26
C ASP A 492 -10.99 -21.51 -9.64
N PHE A 493 -9.90 -20.81 -9.32
CA PHE A 493 -9.86 -19.42 -8.90
C PHE A 493 -8.76 -18.71 -9.69
N GLU A 494 -8.84 -18.69 -11.03
CA GLU A 494 -7.87 -17.94 -11.87
C GLU A 494 -7.74 -16.46 -11.46
N ASN A 495 -8.71 -15.93 -10.68
CA ASN A 495 -8.75 -14.58 -10.14
C ASN A 495 -8.54 -14.45 -8.60
N VAL A 496 -8.02 -15.45 -7.88
CA VAL A 496 -7.74 -15.34 -6.42
C VAL A 496 -6.34 -15.87 -6.04
N PRO A 497 -5.29 -15.03 -6.17
CA PRO A 497 -3.91 -15.39 -5.83
C PRO A 497 -3.71 -15.89 -4.38
N GLU A 498 -4.58 -15.47 -3.46
CA GLU A 498 -4.50 -15.75 -2.03
C GLU A 498 -4.74 -17.23 -1.68
N ASN A 499 -5.34 -18.01 -2.57
CA ASN A 499 -5.46 -19.47 -2.42
C ASN A 499 -4.14 -20.21 -2.68
N TYR A 500 -3.16 -19.52 -3.25
CA TYR A 500 -1.81 -20.03 -3.49
C TYR A 500 -0.83 -19.48 -2.45
N THR A 501 -1.32 -19.07 -1.28
CA THR A 501 -0.49 -18.71 -0.12
C THR A 501 -0.16 -19.96 0.69
N PHE A 502 1.00 -19.96 1.35
CA PHE A 502 1.45 -21.10 2.14
C PHE A 502 0.50 -21.40 3.29
N GLU A 503 0.03 -20.34 3.96
CA GLU A 503 -0.87 -20.40 5.10
C GLU A 503 -2.21 -21.03 4.73
N PHE A 504 -2.77 -20.66 3.58
CA PHE A 504 -4.02 -21.25 3.09
C PHE A 504 -3.84 -22.73 2.72
N VAL A 505 -2.78 -23.07 1.97
CA VAL A 505 -2.47 -24.47 1.61
C VAL A 505 -2.33 -25.33 2.86
N LYS A 506 -1.66 -24.83 3.90
CA LYS A 506 -1.50 -25.54 5.18
C LYS A 506 -2.84 -25.73 5.91
N LEU A 507 -3.71 -24.72 5.88
CA LEU A 507 -5.02 -24.77 6.52
C LEU A 507 -5.96 -25.76 5.83
N VAL A 508 -6.10 -25.68 4.50
CA VAL A 508 -7.03 -26.54 3.75
C VAL A 508 -6.62 -28.01 3.79
N LEU A 509 -5.31 -28.30 3.79
CA LEU A 509 -4.79 -29.67 3.95
C LEU A 509 -5.05 -30.30 5.33
N LYS A 510 -5.52 -29.53 6.33
CA LYS A 510 -6.00 -30.09 7.60
C LYS A 510 -7.34 -30.80 7.47
N VAL A 511 -8.11 -30.48 6.45
CA VAL A 511 -9.45 -31.04 6.21
C VAL A 511 -9.50 -31.60 4.77
N PRO A 512 -8.71 -32.64 4.44
CA PRO A 512 -8.58 -33.12 3.06
C PRO A 512 -9.87 -33.74 2.50
N GLU A 513 -10.81 -34.13 3.35
CA GLU A 513 -12.11 -34.71 2.98
C GLU A 513 -13.00 -33.78 2.13
N VAL A 514 -12.84 -32.46 2.28
CA VAL A 514 -13.60 -31.45 1.52
C VAL A 514 -12.99 -31.11 0.16
N LEU A 515 -11.86 -31.74 -0.19
CA LEU A 515 -11.14 -31.59 -1.45
C LEU A 515 -11.36 -32.82 -2.35
N THR A 516 -11.27 -32.64 -3.67
CA THR A 516 -11.12 -33.75 -4.61
C THR A 516 -9.70 -34.32 -4.58
N ASP A 517 -9.49 -35.53 -5.10
CA ASP A 517 -8.16 -36.15 -5.14
C ASP A 517 -7.16 -35.28 -5.94
N ASP A 518 -7.61 -34.66 -7.02
CA ASP A 518 -6.79 -33.74 -7.83
C ASP A 518 -6.44 -32.45 -7.07
N GLU A 519 -7.38 -31.92 -6.29
CA GLU A 519 -7.16 -30.78 -5.39
C GLU A 519 -6.15 -31.11 -4.29
N VAL A 520 -6.30 -32.27 -3.64
CA VAL A 520 -5.35 -32.75 -2.63
C VAL A 520 -3.94 -32.89 -3.24
N ASN A 521 -3.83 -33.49 -4.42
CA ASN A 521 -2.56 -33.67 -5.11
C ASN A 521 -1.90 -32.31 -5.44
N THR A 522 -2.70 -31.35 -5.91
CA THR A 522 -2.23 -30.00 -6.22
C THR A 522 -1.78 -29.26 -4.95
N MET A 523 -2.59 -29.27 -3.90
CA MET A 523 -2.26 -28.61 -2.63
C MET A 523 -1.02 -29.24 -1.98
N ARG A 524 -0.85 -30.57 -2.02
CA ARG A 524 0.37 -31.25 -1.56
C ARG A 524 1.59 -30.88 -2.39
N ARG A 525 1.45 -30.70 -3.70
CA ARG A 525 2.54 -30.22 -4.56
C ARG A 525 2.96 -28.80 -4.18
N LEU A 526 1.99 -27.90 -3.96
CA LEU A 526 2.26 -26.53 -3.48
C LEU A 526 2.90 -26.53 -2.09
N GLN A 527 2.46 -27.40 -1.19
CA GLN A 527 3.06 -27.57 0.14
C GLN A 527 4.55 -27.95 0.05
N LYS A 528 4.93 -28.87 -0.86
CA LYS A 528 6.33 -29.24 -1.09
C LYS A 528 7.17 -28.06 -1.57
N ILE A 529 6.67 -27.32 -2.57
CA ILE A 529 7.35 -26.15 -3.13
C ILE A 529 7.56 -25.10 -2.03
N ALA A 530 6.50 -24.77 -1.29
CA ALA A 530 6.57 -23.79 -0.21
C ALA A 530 7.47 -24.23 0.94
N GLY A 531 7.37 -25.50 1.36
CA GLY A 531 8.23 -26.08 2.39
C GLY A 531 9.71 -26.02 1.99
N PHE A 532 10.03 -26.26 0.72
CA PHE A 532 11.38 -26.10 0.20
C PHE A 532 11.83 -24.63 0.24
N MET A 533 11.03 -23.69 -0.29
CA MET A 533 11.32 -22.25 -0.31
C MET A 533 11.61 -21.68 1.08
N ILE A 534 10.74 -21.98 2.04
CA ILE A 534 10.78 -21.42 3.41
C ILE A 534 12.01 -21.92 4.18
N ASN A 535 12.48 -23.13 3.90
CA ASN A 535 13.60 -23.76 4.59
C ASN A 535 14.97 -23.50 3.93
N GLY A 536 15.07 -22.59 2.96
CA GLY A 536 16.34 -22.23 2.33
C GLY A 536 17.41 -21.77 3.34
N LYS A 537 17.01 -21.08 4.41
CA LYS A 537 17.91 -20.62 5.49
C LYS A 537 18.01 -21.59 6.69
N SER A 538 17.29 -22.71 6.67
CA SER A 538 17.34 -23.71 7.74
C SER A 538 18.70 -24.44 7.72
N ASN A 539 19.20 -24.82 8.90
CA ASN A 539 20.56 -25.35 9.05
C ASN A 539 20.56 -26.88 9.04
N LEU A 540 21.30 -27.45 8.09
CA LEU A 540 21.63 -28.86 8.02
C LEU A 540 22.89 -29.13 8.85
N LEU A 541 22.87 -30.22 9.62
CA LEU A 541 24.03 -30.67 10.40
C LEU A 541 24.82 -31.71 9.58
N LEU A 542 25.86 -31.26 8.88
CA LEU A 542 26.71 -32.13 8.08
C LEU A 542 27.80 -32.76 8.95
N LYS A 543 28.03 -34.06 8.78
CA LYS A 543 29.21 -34.76 9.29
C LYS A 543 30.21 -34.92 8.15
N GLN A 544 31.36 -34.28 8.27
CA GLN A 544 32.43 -34.33 7.27
C GLN A 544 33.75 -34.85 7.85
N PRO A 545 34.68 -35.32 6.98
CA PRO A 545 36.04 -35.65 7.39
C PRO A 545 36.80 -34.42 7.94
N PHE A 546 37.42 -34.55 9.11
CA PHE A 546 38.18 -33.46 9.75
C PHE A 546 39.47 -33.12 8.98
N SER A 547 39.75 -31.83 8.74
CA SER A 547 41.05 -31.35 8.26
C SER A 547 41.73 -30.53 9.36
N PRO A 548 42.84 -31.01 9.94
CA PRO A 548 43.70 -30.18 10.78
C PRO A 548 44.37 -29.10 9.92
N GLU A 549 44.42 -27.87 10.44
CA GLU A 549 45.19 -26.76 9.85
C GLU A 549 45.97 -26.08 10.97
N GLY A 550 47.31 -26.25 10.97
CA GLY A 550 48.20 -25.58 11.93
C GLY A 550 48.09 -26.08 13.37
N ILE A 551 47.51 -27.26 13.60
CA ILE A 551 47.39 -27.90 14.91
C ILE A 551 48.07 -29.28 14.86
N ALA A 552 48.79 -29.64 15.91
CA ALA A 552 49.38 -30.97 16.06
C ALA A 552 48.27 -32.04 16.06
N HIS A 553 48.41 -33.03 15.19
CA HIS A 553 47.37 -34.04 14.96
C HIS A 553 47.95 -35.45 14.93
N PRO A 554 47.24 -36.49 15.41
CA PRO A 554 47.74 -37.87 15.36
C PRO A 554 48.17 -38.29 13.96
N ASP A 555 49.35 -38.88 13.87
CA ASP A 555 50.03 -39.26 12.63
C ASP A 555 50.93 -40.49 12.84
N ASN A 556 51.22 -41.22 11.75
CA ASN A 556 52.19 -42.33 11.77
C ASN A 556 53.56 -41.81 11.31
N LYS A 557 54.53 -41.78 12.22
CA LYS A 557 55.91 -41.41 11.89
C LYS A 557 56.82 -42.64 11.78
N SER A 558 57.84 -42.52 10.95
CA SER A 558 58.96 -43.47 10.86
C SER A 558 60.28 -42.72 10.86
N GLN A 559 61.35 -43.38 11.30
CA GLN A 559 62.67 -42.77 11.41
C GLN A 559 63.38 -42.68 10.03
N CYS A 560 63.93 -41.51 9.71
CA CYS A 560 64.69 -41.31 8.48
C CYS A 560 66.11 -41.91 8.59
N LYS A 561 66.52 -42.74 7.63
CA LYS A 561 67.88 -43.36 7.62
C LYS A 561 69.04 -42.36 7.48
N LYS A 562 68.82 -41.17 6.90
CA LYS A 562 69.87 -40.17 6.62
C LYS A 562 70.03 -39.14 7.76
N CYS A 563 68.95 -38.64 8.34
CA CYS A 563 69.01 -37.63 9.41
C CYS A 563 68.62 -38.14 10.81
N GLY A 564 68.17 -39.40 10.95
CA GLY A 564 67.79 -39.99 12.23
C GLY A 564 66.48 -39.47 12.84
N GLU A 565 65.84 -38.49 12.23
CA GLU A 565 64.64 -37.84 12.75
C GLU A 565 63.34 -38.61 12.41
N TRP A 566 62.35 -38.57 13.32
CA TRP A 566 61.00 -39.09 13.08
C TRP A 566 60.22 -38.19 12.13
N ARG A 567 59.68 -38.77 11.05
CA ARG A 567 58.96 -38.03 9.99
C ARG A 567 57.67 -38.74 9.65
N SER A 568 56.63 -37.95 9.36
CA SER A 568 55.34 -38.45 8.85
C SER A 568 55.54 -39.36 7.65
N PHE A 569 54.79 -40.46 7.58
CA PHE A 569 54.77 -41.34 6.41
C PHE A 569 54.47 -40.57 5.11
N THR A 570 53.72 -39.46 5.17
CA THR A 570 53.42 -38.60 4.01
C THR A 570 54.66 -37.91 3.42
N LEU A 571 55.76 -37.81 4.19
CA LEU A 571 57.03 -37.20 3.82
C LEU A 571 58.16 -38.21 3.58
N MET A 572 57.88 -39.51 3.70
CA MET A 572 58.87 -40.58 3.55
C MET A 572 58.99 -41.04 2.10
N LEU A 573 60.21 -41.42 1.69
CA LEU A 573 60.50 -42.05 0.41
C LEU A 573 60.70 -43.58 0.56
N GLU A 574 60.62 -44.32 -0.55
CA GLU A 574 60.65 -45.80 -0.59
C GLU A 574 61.95 -46.38 -0.02
N ASN A 575 63.06 -45.65 -0.13
CA ASN A 575 64.37 -46.04 0.40
C ASN A 575 64.50 -45.84 1.93
N GLY A 576 63.47 -45.31 2.61
CA GLY A 576 63.50 -44.98 4.03
C GLY A 576 64.18 -43.65 4.36
N VAL A 577 64.41 -42.79 3.35
CA VAL A 577 64.91 -41.42 3.51
C VAL A 577 63.73 -40.45 3.39
N CYS A 578 63.69 -39.38 4.20
CA CYS A 578 62.63 -38.39 4.08
C CYS A 578 62.86 -37.45 2.88
N GLY A 579 61.77 -36.91 2.31
CA GLY A 579 61.81 -36.02 1.15
C GLY A 579 62.62 -34.73 1.36
N LEU A 580 62.82 -34.31 2.62
CA LEU A 580 63.69 -33.17 2.96
C LEU A 580 65.18 -33.51 2.75
N CYS A 581 65.60 -34.74 3.06
CA CYS A 581 66.98 -35.20 2.92
C CYS A 581 67.37 -35.58 1.49
N SER A 582 66.39 -35.79 0.61
CA SER A 582 66.59 -36.17 -0.80
C SER A 582 66.79 -34.98 -1.74
N ARG A 583 66.49 -33.74 -1.31
CA ARG A 583 66.53 -32.54 -2.18
C ARG A 583 67.91 -31.84 -2.27
N GLU A 584 68.90 -32.33 -1.52
CA GLU A 584 70.33 -31.99 -1.43
C GLU A 584 70.78 -30.51 -1.53
N ASN A 585 71.71 -30.16 -0.63
CA ASN A 585 72.55 -28.95 -0.57
C ASN A 585 71.94 -27.66 -0.01
N ASN A 586 71.30 -27.69 1.17
CA ASN A 586 71.45 -26.53 2.06
C ASN A 586 71.39 -26.92 3.56
N PRO A 587 72.50 -26.83 4.31
CA PRO A 587 72.53 -26.99 5.76
C PRO A 587 71.68 -25.94 6.50
N ASP A 588 71.33 -24.82 5.83
CA ASP A 588 70.60 -23.67 6.39
C ASP A 588 69.06 -23.77 6.32
N TYR A 589 68.47 -24.89 5.88
CA TYR A 589 67.12 -25.23 6.33
C TYR A 589 67.19 -25.75 7.76
N GLY A 590 67.73 -24.91 8.63
CA GLY A 590 67.67 -25.03 10.07
C GLY A 590 66.23 -25.35 10.42
N ILE A 591 66.07 -26.53 10.96
CA ILE A 591 64.88 -26.99 11.63
C ILE A 591 64.72 -26.03 12.82
N ASN A 592 64.10 -24.87 12.60
CA ASN A 592 63.48 -24.10 13.67
C ASN A 592 62.23 -24.89 14.06
N ASN A 593 62.44 -26.05 14.69
CA ASN A 593 61.43 -26.75 15.47
C ASN A 593 61.14 -25.85 16.68
N LYS A 594 60.30 -24.84 16.51
CA LYS A 594 59.48 -24.45 17.64
C LYS A 594 58.55 -25.64 17.88
N GLU A 595 58.86 -26.35 18.96
CA GLU A 595 58.24 -27.56 19.47
C GLU A 595 58.60 -28.86 18.73
N ARG A 596 59.49 -29.66 19.33
CA ARG A 596 59.59 -31.10 19.02
C ARG A 596 58.28 -31.76 19.43
N LEU A 597 57.34 -31.85 18.49
CA LEU A 597 56.14 -32.68 18.66
C LEU A 597 56.54 -34.14 18.93
N ASP A 598 55.69 -34.87 19.65
CA ASP A 598 55.93 -36.27 19.99
C ASP A 598 56.05 -37.16 18.74
N ASN A 599 56.43 -38.43 18.95
CA ASN A 599 56.63 -39.38 17.85
C ASN A 599 55.33 -39.77 17.12
N ASN A 600 54.17 -39.36 17.61
CA ASN A 600 52.85 -39.76 17.11
C ASN A 600 52.01 -38.58 16.60
N THR A 601 52.55 -37.35 16.55
CA THR A 601 51.80 -36.16 16.13
C THR A 601 52.56 -35.31 15.11
N SER A 602 51.87 -34.88 14.06
CA SER A 602 52.42 -34.01 13.02
C SER A 602 51.50 -32.82 12.77
N TYR A 603 52.08 -31.71 12.30
CA TYR A 603 51.30 -30.62 11.71
C TYR A 603 50.82 -31.03 10.32
N LEU A 604 49.58 -31.51 10.25
CA LEU A 604 48.93 -31.92 9.00
C LEU A 604 48.20 -30.72 8.38
N TYR A 605 48.21 -30.65 7.05
CA TYR A 605 47.51 -29.64 6.26
C TYR A 605 46.80 -30.29 5.06
N GLU A 606 45.69 -29.68 4.63
CA GLU A 606 44.96 -30.07 3.42
C GLU A 606 45.59 -29.46 2.17
N CYS A 607 45.85 -30.26 1.14
CA CYS A 607 46.31 -29.72 -0.14
C CYS A 607 45.18 -28.96 -0.87
N ARG A 608 45.45 -27.71 -1.26
CA ARG A 608 44.49 -26.89 -2.03
C ARG A 608 44.01 -27.49 -3.36
N ARG A 609 44.78 -28.44 -3.94
CA ARG A 609 44.52 -29.03 -5.27
C ARG A 609 43.88 -30.41 -5.18
N CYS A 610 44.49 -31.36 -4.48
CA CYS A 610 43.98 -32.74 -4.39
C CYS A 610 43.17 -33.03 -3.12
N LYS A 611 43.05 -32.06 -2.19
CA LYS A 611 42.32 -32.18 -0.93
C LYS A 611 42.81 -33.28 0.02
N SER A 612 43.96 -33.90 -0.27
CA SER A 612 44.60 -34.88 0.60
C SER A 612 45.37 -34.21 1.74
N LEU A 613 45.40 -34.86 2.90
CA LEU A 613 46.18 -34.48 4.07
C LEU A 613 47.65 -34.87 3.90
N TYR A 614 48.55 -33.98 4.29
CA TYR A 614 49.99 -34.22 4.31
C TYR A 614 50.67 -33.43 5.41
N ALA A 615 51.80 -33.90 5.91
CA ALA A 615 52.55 -33.21 6.96
C ALA A 615 53.37 -32.05 6.42
N VAL A 616 53.40 -30.95 7.18
CA VAL A 616 54.24 -29.78 6.94
C VAL A 616 55.29 -29.69 8.04
N ALA A 617 56.56 -29.76 7.67
CA ALA A 617 57.67 -29.74 8.63
C ALA A 617 58.02 -28.32 9.12
N ASN A 618 57.87 -27.30 8.27
CA ASN A 618 58.12 -25.89 8.62
C ASN A 618 56.82 -25.09 8.47
N VAL A 619 56.08 -24.98 9.58
CA VAL A 619 54.78 -24.28 9.63
C VAL A 619 54.98 -22.77 9.50
N ASP A 620 55.95 -22.19 10.21
CA ASP A 620 56.26 -20.75 10.17
C ASP A 620 56.67 -20.25 8.78
N GLY A 621 57.29 -21.12 7.98
CA GLY A 621 57.65 -20.86 6.59
C GLY A 621 56.49 -20.94 5.59
N LEU A 622 55.32 -21.47 5.99
CA LEU A 622 54.17 -21.65 5.11
C LEU A 622 53.37 -20.34 4.96
N LYS A 623 53.86 -19.43 4.10
CA LYS A 623 53.22 -18.14 3.80
C LYS A 623 52.18 -18.18 2.67
N CYS A 624 51.81 -19.37 2.19
CA CYS A 624 50.88 -19.55 1.06
C CYS A 624 49.99 -20.78 1.26
N GLN A 625 48.94 -20.91 0.46
CA GLN A 625 48.05 -22.06 0.56
C GLN A 625 48.81 -23.39 0.33
N PRO A 626 48.68 -24.37 1.24
CA PRO A 626 49.40 -25.63 1.20
C PRO A 626 49.14 -26.42 -0.08
N LYS A 627 50.21 -27.01 -0.62
CA LYS A 627 50.21 -27.85 -1.81
C LYS A 627 51.15 -29.04 -1.59
N CYS A 628 50.63 -30.26 -1.64
CA CYS A 628 51.39 -31.48 -1.38
C CYS A 628 52.49 -31.70 -2.42
N HIS A 629 53.48 -32.54 -2.08
CA HIS A 629 54.63 -32.83 -2.94
C HIS A 629 54.22 -33.39 -4.31
N TYR A 630 53.32 -34.37 -4.32
CA TYR A 630 52.76 -34.97 -5.54
C TYR A 630 52.14 -33.91 -6.49
N CYS A 631 51.27 -33.05 -5.96
CA CYS A 631 50.68 -31.96 -6.75
C CYS A 631 51.71 -30.94 -7.23
N ARG A 632 52.83 -30.75 -6.51
CA ARG A 632 53.92 -29.86 -6.96
C ARG A 632 54.69 -30.48 -8.12
N GLN A 633 55.00 -31.78 -8.07
CA GLN A 633 55.72 -32.47 -9.14
C GLN A 633 54.95 -32.50 -10.46
N ILE A 634 53.64 -32.80 -10.42
CA ILE A 634 52.79 -32.79 -11.63
C ILE A 634 52.71 -31.41 -12.26
N SER A 635 52.79 -30.33 -11.47
CA SER A 635 52.71 -28.96 -12.01
C SER A 635 53.97 -28.52 -12.74
N SER A 636 55.09 -29.22 -12.53
CA SER A 636 56.37 -28.93 -13.16
C SER A 636 56.57 -29.70 -14.48
N ALA A 637 55.79 -30.77 -14.70
CA ALA A 637 55.78 -31.52 -15.95
C ALA A 637 54.88 -30.80 -16.97
N LYS A 638 55.49 -30.23 -18.01
CA LYS A 638 54.85 -29.27 -18.92
C LYS A 638 53.79 -29.82 -19.89
N ASN A 639 53.44 -31.11 -19.90
CA ASN A 639 52.48 -31.67 -20.87
C ASN A 639 51.85 -32.98 -20.40
N GLU A 640 50.86 -32.94 -19.51
CA GLU A 640 49.89 -34.04 -19.35
C GLU A 640 48.61 -33.50 -18.72
N LYS A 641 47.46 -33.77 -19.36
CA LYS A 641 46.13 -33.59 -18.74
C LYS A 641 46.06 -34.48 -17.50
N LEU A 642 45.58 -33.94 -16.38
CA LEU A 642 45.39 -34.73 -15.16
C LEU A 642 44.38 -35.86 -15.42
N PRO A 643 44.61 -37.06 -14.85
CA PRO A 643 43.52 -37.97 -14.53
C PRO A 643 42.59 -37.28 -13.52
N ASP A 644 41.28 -37.49 -13.65
CA ASP A 644 40.31 -37.12 -12.62
C ASP A 644 40.82 -37.56 -11.24
N SER A 645 40.54 -36.77 -10.19
CA SER A 645 41.06 -36.89 -8.82
C SER A 645 40.95 -38.27 -8.14
N LYS A 646 40.34 -39.25 -8.79
CA LYS A 646 40.30 -40.67 -8.39
C LYS A 646 41.49 -41.50 -8.87
N ASN A 647 42.25 -41.05 -9.87
CA ASN A 647 43.30 -41.83 -10.53
C ASN A 647 44.73 -41.34 -10.20
N ALA A 648 44.97 -40.93 -8.95
CA ALA A 648 46.31 -41.00 -8.35
C ALA A 648 46.51 -42.41 -7.75
N SER A 649 46.24 -43.46 -8.52
CA SER A 649 46.27 -44.85 -8.07
C SER A 649 47.69 -45.24 -7.66
N GLY A 650 48.01 -44.99 -6.40
CA GLY A 650 49.32 -45.22 -5.80
C GLY A 650 49.77 -44.08 -4.88
N TYR A 651 49.50 -42.80 -5.13
CA TYR A 651 50.09 -41.71 -4.31
C TYR A 651 49.17 -41.14 -3.24
N THR A 652 47.90 -41.54 -3.26
CA THR A 652 46.91 -41.18 -2.25
C THR A 652 46.24 -42.43 -1.69
N ILE A 653 45.93 -42.41 -0.39
CA ILE A 653 45.21 -43.50 0.28
C ILE A 653 43.99 -42.94 1.04
N GLU A 654 42.83 -43.58 0.87
CA GLU A 654 41.59 -43.20 1.55
C GLU A 654 41.43 -44.00 2.86
N CYS A 655 41.09 -43.31 3.96
CA CYS A 655 40.69 -43.99 5.19
C CYS A 655 39.31 -44.62 5.06
N THR A 656 39.17 -45.91 5.39
CA THR A 656 37.89 -46.62 5.30
C THR A 656 36.81 -46.08 6.24
N ASN A 657 37.21 -45.54 7.41
CA ASN A 657 36.29 -45.03 8.42
C ASN A 657 35.90 -43.55 8.18
N CYS A 658 36.88 -42.64 8.10
CA CYS A 658 36.59 -41.20 7.96
C CYS A 658 36.62 -40.65 6.54
N LYS A 659 36.96 -41.46 5.52
CA LYS A 659 37.00 -41.03 4.11
C LYS A 659 37.96 -39.87 3.80
N ASN A 660 38.88 -39.53 4.71
CA ASN A 660 39.98 -38.63 4.42
C ASN A 660 41.01 -39.29 3.51
N ASN A 661 41.51 -38.52 2.54
CA ASN A 661 42.62 -38.93 1.68
C ASN A 661 43.93 -38.42 2.27
N TYR A 662 44.97 -39.26 2.28
CA TYR A 662 46.33 -38.89 2.65
C TYR A 662 47.23 -39.00 1.44
N SER A 663 48.08 -38.01 1.20
CA SER A 663 49.05 -38.07 0.09
C SER A 663 50.42 -38.51 0.59
N SER A 664 51.09 -39.36 -0.17
CA SER A 664 52.48 -39.74 0.05
C SER A 664 53.39 -39.16 -1.04
N SER A 665 54.68 -39.12 -0.72
CA SER A 665 55.74 -38.81 -1.68
C SER A 665 56.11 -40.02 -2.55
N THR A 666 55.58 -41.20 -2.24
CA THR A 666 55.81 -42.49 -2.90
C THR A 666 54.51 -43.21 -3.25
N LYS A 667 54.61 -44.27 -4.07
CA LYS A 667 53.47 -45.16 -4.25
C LYS A 667 53.23 -45.93 -2.96
N LEU A 668 52.12 -45.62 -2.30
CA LEU A 668 51.55 -46.39 -1.22
C LEU A 668 51.02 -47.72 -1.77
N PRO A 669 51.18 -48.82 -1.01
CA PRO A 669 50.51 -50.07 -1.32
C PRO A 669 48.99 -49.87 -1.32
N ASP A 670 48.30 -50.58 -2.21
CA ASP A 670 46.84 -50.55 -2.28
C ASP A 670 46.24 -51.30 -1.08
N LEU A 671 46.16 -50.63 0.07
CA LEU A 671 45.59 -51.17 1.29
C LEU A 671 44.09 -50.91 1.27
N THR A 672 43.31 -51.91 0.84
CA THR A 672 41.84 -51.88 0.83
C THR A 672 41.21 -51.58 2.20
N GLN A 673 41.96 -51.71 3.30
CA GLN A 673 41.50 -51.51 4.68
C GLN A 673 42.32 -50.49 5.48
N PHE A 674 42.84 -49.43 4.86
CA PHE A 674 43.57 -48.41 5.60
C PHE A 674 42.69 -47.67 6.63
N LYS A 675 43.11 -47.65 7.90
CA LYS A 675 42.57 -46.80 8.96
C LYS A 675 43.59 -45.73 9.32
N CYS A 676 43.19 -44.46 9.24
CA CYS A 676 44.10 -43.36 9.55
C CYS A 676 44.38 -43.26 11.06
N PRO A 677 45.52 -42.69 11.47
CA PRO A 677 45.91 -42.57 12.88
C PRO A 677 44.84 -41.89 13.77
N PRO A 678 44.14 -40.84 13.31
CA PRO A 678 43.03 -40.24 14.05
C PRO A 678 41.88 -41.22 14.33
N CYS A 679 41.50 -42.05 13.34
CA CYS A 679 40.46 -43.05 13.53
C CYS A 679 40.87 -44.19 14.47
N VAL A 680 42.18 -44.46 14.60
CA VAL A 680 42.70 -45.47 15.52
C VAL A 680 42.78 -44.93 16.94
N ALA A 681 43.20 -43.67 17.11
CA ALA A 681 43.33 -43.03 18.42
C ALA A 681 41.97 -42.65 19.02
N ASP A 682 41.14 -41.94 18.26
CA ASP A 682 39.80 -41.50 18.67
C ASP A 682 38.94 -41.19 17.43
N PRO A 683 38.02 -42.10 17.04
CA PRO A 683 37.16 -41.92 15.88
C PRO A 683 36.38 -40.60 15.88
N THR A 684 36.04 -40.04 17.04
CA THR A 684 35.26 -38.79 17.12
C THR A 684 36.05 -37.59 16.60
N LYS A 685 37.38 -37.56 16.81
CA LYS A 685 38.28 -36.51 16.33
C LYS A 685 38.55 -36.57 14.82
N ALA A 686 38.16 -37.67 14.16
CA ALA A 686 38.30 -37.82 12.72
C ALA A 686 37.18 -37.14 11.92
N PHE A 687 36.14 -36.63 12.61
CA PHE A 687 34.99 -35.98 12.00
C PHE A 687 34.83 -34.54 12.49
N LYS A 688 34.17 -33.73 11.68
CA LYS A 688 33.73 -32.38 12.03
C LYS A 688 32.25 -32.24 11.72
N GLU A 689 31.51 -31.70 12.68
CA GLU A 689 30.15 -31.26 12.46
C GLU A 689 30.14 -29.82 11.96
N ILE A 690 29.40 -29.58 10.88
CA ILE A 690 29.29 -28.28 10.24
C ILE A 690 27.81 -27.97 10.06
N GLN A 691 27.38 -26.81 10.56
CA GLN A 691 26.06 -26.28 10.26
C GLN A 691 26.13 -25.46 8.97
N VAL A 692 25.31 -25.82 7.98
CA VAL A 692 25.20 -25.11 6.70
C VAL A 692 23.74 -24.87 6.36
N SER A 693 23.40 -23.75 5.72
CA SER A 693 22.04 -23.54 5.23
C SER A 693 21.73 -24.38 4.00
N VAL A 694 20.47 -24.77 3.81
CA VAL A 694 20.02 -25.51 2.62
C VAL A 694 20.42 -24.78 1.33
N GLN A 695 20.25 -23.45 1.27
CA GLN A 695 20.61 -22.63 0.11
C GLN A 695 22.09 -22.76 -0.26
N LYS A 696 23.00 -22.68 0.72
CA LYS A 696 24.45 -22.82 0.47
C LYS A 696 24.82 -24.24 0.09
N PHE A 697 24.19 -25.23 0.72
CA PHE A 697 24.42 -26.63 0.41
C PHE A 697 23.96 -26.99 -1.02
N MET A 698 22.96 -26.28 -1.53
CA MET A 698 22.44 -26.44 -2.89
C MET A 698 23.38 -25.93 -3.98
N GLU A 699 24.27 -24.98 -3.69
CA GLU A 699 25.26 -24.49 -4.65
C GLU A 699 26.19 -25.62 -5.16
N GLU A 700 26.52 -26.59 -4.30
CA GLU A 700 27.37 -27.74 -4.65
C GLU A 700 26.58 -29.03 -4.96
N ASN A 701 25.30 -29.12 -4.57
CA ASN A 701 24.50 -30.36 -4.67
C ASN A 701 23.11 -30.17 -5.30
N ARG A 702 22.93 -29.16 -6.16
CA ARG A 702 21.62 -28.78 -6.73
C ARG A 702 20.79 -29.97 -7.19
N GLU A 703 21.34 -30.81 -8.06
CA GLU A 703 20.62 -31.95 -8.62
C GLU A 703 20.23 -32.99 -7.57
N ALA A 704 21.08 -33.26 -6.58
CA ALA A 704 20.77 -34.24 -5.54
C ALA A 704 19.64 -33.73 -4.62
N ILE A 705 19.65 -32.44 -4.27
CA ILE A 705 18.64 -31.86 -3.38
C ILE A 705 17.29 -31.73 -4.08
N LEU A 706 17.27 -31.31 -5.35
CA LEU A 706 16.04 -31.27 -6.15
C LEU A 706 15.44 -32.67 -6.34
N ASP A 707 16.27 -33.72 -6.29
CA ASP A 707 15.85 -35.12 -6.47
C ASP A 707 15.15 -35.59 -5.21
N ILE A 708 15.79 -35.34 -4.06
CA ILE A 708 15.21 -35.55 -2.73
C ILE A 708 13.89 -34.79 -2.58
N ALA A 709 13.82 -33.55 -3.09
CA ALA A 709 12.61 -32.73 -3.04
C ALA A 709 11.50 -33.20 -4.00
N GLY A 710 11.83 -34.01 -5.00
CA GLY A 710 10.91 -34.39 -6.08
C GLY A 710 10.49 -33.21 -6.95
N LEU A 711 11.36 -32.22 -7.10
CA LEU A 711 11.10 -31.00 -7.87
C LEU A 711 12.01 -30.93 -9.10
N ASP A 712 11.47 -30.43 -10.21
CA ASP A 712 12.24 -30.11 -11.40
C ASP A 712 12.26 -28.58 -11.58
N VAL A 713 13.40 -27.96 -11.31
CA VAL A 713 13.54 -26.50 -11.28
C VAL A 713 14.61 -26.08 -12.29
N PRO A 714 14.22 -25.35 -13.36
CA PRO A 714 15.15 -24.81 -14.36
C PRO A 714 16.32 -24.06 -13.71
N SER A 715 17.52 -24.19 -14.29
CA SER A 715 18.74 -23.56 -13.77
C SER A 715 18.68 -22.02 -13.74
N THR A 716 17.80 -21.42 -14.54
CA THR A 716 17.53 -19.98 -14.59
C THR A 716 16.69 -19.47 -13.41
N ILE A 717 16.01 -20.36 -12.67
CA ILE A 717 15.14 -20.00 -11.55
C ILE A 717 15.88 -20.26 -10.23
N ASP A 718 16.06 -19.17 -9.48
CA ASP A 718 16.40 -19.25 -8.06
C ASP A 718 15.12 -19.35 -7.23
N ILE A 719 14.81 -20.54 -6.73
CA ILE A 719 13.61 -20.79 -5.95
C ILE A 719 13.61 -20.09 -4.58
N PHE A 720 14.77 -19.60 -4.12
CA PHE A 720 14.89 -18.89 -2.84
C PHE A 720 14.85 -17.36 -2.97
N CYS A 721 14.74 -16.79 -4.18
CA CYS A 721 14.87 -15.35 -4.41
C CYS A 721 13.63 -14.50 -4.09
N GLY A 722 12.75 -14.96 -3.19
CA GLY A 722 11.60 -14.18 -2.74
C GLY A 722 10.42 -14.13 -3.72
N LEU A 723 10.43 -14.95 -4.77
CA LEU A 723 9.25 -15.16 -5.62
C LEU A 723 8.11 -15.79 -4.80
N SER A 724 6.87 -15.35 -5.02
CA SER A 724 5.70 -15.91 -4.33
C SER A 724 5.41 -17.34 -4.77
N LEU A 725 4.73 -18.11 -3.92
CA LEU A 725 4.28 -19.46 -4.25
C LEU A 725 3.36 -19.47 -5.48
N TYR A 726 2.53 -18.43 -5.66
CA TYR A 726 1.71 -18.23 -6.85
C TYR A 726 2.52 -18.20 -8.15
N LYS A 727 3.66 -17.51 -8.18
CA LYS A 727 4.56 -17.47 -9.37
C LYS A 727 5.20 -18.83 -9.64
N ASN A 728 5.45 -19.62 -8.60
CA ASN A 728 6.08 -20.94 -8.67
C ASN A 728 5.08 -22.11 -8.78
N ARG A 729 3.77 -21.84 -8.86
CA ARG A 729 2.71 -22.87 -8.84
C ARG A 729 2.80 -23.89 -9.98
N ASN A 730 3.43 -23.53 -11.09
CA ASN A 730 3.56 -24.36 -12.28
C ASN A 730 4.91 -25.11 -12.34
N LEU A 731 5.70 -25.10 -11.27
CA LEU A 731 6.94 -25.87 -11.24
C LEU A 731 6.65 -27.37 -11.41
N PRO A 732 7.33 -28.05 -12.35
CA PRO A 732 7.17 -29.47 -12.57
C PRO A 732 7.67 -30.27 -11.37
N SER A 733 7.01 -31.41 -11.14
CA SER A 733 7.43 -32.39 -10.14
C SER A 733 8.12 -33.56 -10.83
N ARG A 734 9.08 -34.18 -10.16
CA ARG A 734 9.78 -35.39 -10.63
C ARG A 734 9.71 -36.50 -9.60
N THR A 735 9.74 -37.74 -10.07
CA THR A 735 9.84 -38.92 -9.20
C THR A 735 11.26 -38.99 -8.63
N PRO A 736 11.45 -39.01 -7.30
CA PRO A 736 12.77 -39.15 -6.69
C PRO A 736 13.46 -40.46 -7.09
N SER A 737 14.77 -40.41 -7.35
CA SER A 737 15.60 -41.62 -7.55
C SER A 737 15.60 -42.55 -6.32
N GLU A 738 15.63 -43.87 -6.55
CA GLU A 738 15.85 -44.87 -5.49
C GLU A 738 17.26 -44.78 -4.88
N SER A 739 18.26 -44.39 -5.67
CA SER A 739 19.65 -44.29 -5.23
C SER A 739 20.03 -42.85 -4.93
N LEU A 740 20.57 -42.61 -3.73
CA LEU A 740 20.97 -41.28 -3.31
C LEU A 740 22.31 -40.89 -3.96
N ARG A 741 22.32 -39.76 -4.67
CA ARG A 741 23.54 -39.23 -5.28
C ARG A 741 24.56 -38.87 -4.19
N LYS A 742 25.85 -38.99 -4.49
CA LYS A 742 26.92 -38.63 -3.56
C LYS A 742 26.86 -37.14 -3.24
N LEU A 743 26.68 -36.82 -1.95
CA LEU A 743 26.64 -35.46 -1.43
C LEU A 743 28.05 -34.98 -1.06
N VAL A 744 28.38 -33.75 -1.44
CA VAL A 744 29.71 -33.14 -1.27
C VAL A 744 29.57 -31.73 -0.71
N TYR A 745 30.48 -31.29 0.15
CA TYR A 745 30.55 -29.89 0.57
C TYR A 745 32.01 -29.46 0.68
N HIS A 746 32.38 -28.34 0.04
CA HIS A 746 33.76 -27.88 -0.18
C HIS A 746 34.69 -28.95 -0.76
N GLY A 747 34.14 -29.80 -1.63
CA GLY A 747 34.88 -30.90 -2.28
C GLY A 747 35.10 -32.15 -1.42
N LYS A 748 34.53 -32.23 -0.20
CA LYS A 748 34.58 -33.41 0.68
C LYS A 748 33.25 -34.17 0.76
N PRO A 749 33.26 -35.50 0.90
CA PRO A 749 32.04 -36.28 1.02
C PRO A 749 31.31 -35.99 2.34
N VAL A 750 29.97 -35.96 2.28
CA VAL A 750 29.10 -35.93 3.47
C VAL A 750 28.90 -37.36 3.96
N LEU A 751 29.13 -37.59 5.25
CA LEU A 751 29.15 -38.94 5.85
C LEU A 751 27.81 -39.39 6.41
N ASN A 752 26.85 -38.47 6.57
CA ASN A 752 25.50 -38.73 7.09
C ASN A 752 24.38 -38.42 6.07
N PRO A 753 24.46 -38.91 4.81
CA PRO A 753 23.55 -38.47 3.75
C PRO A 753 22.07 -38.81 4.00
N GLU A 754 21.75 -39.95 4.61
CA GLU A 754 20.37 -40.32 4.95
C GLU A 754 19.76 -39.39 6.01
N ALA A 755 20.54 -39.01 7.04
CA ALA A 755 20.07 -38.06 8.05
C ALA A 755 19.74 -36.68 7.43
N ILE A 756 20.51 -36.25 6.42
CA ILE A 756 20.25 -35.02 5.65
C ILE A 756 18.98 -35.16 4.82
N LYS A 757 18.79 -36.30 4.14
CA LYS A 757 17.57 -36.60 3.39
C LYS A 757 16.34 -36.53 4.29
N ASP A 758 16.36 -37.21 5.44
CA ASP A 758 15.25 -37.23 6.38
C ASP A 758 14.95 -35.85 6.97
N GLN A 759 15.98 -35.04 7.22
CA GLN A 759 15.80 -33.66 7.67
C GLN A 759 15.14 -32.78 6.58
N LEU A 760 15.59 -32.90 5.33
CA LEU A 760 15.00 -32.18 4.19
C LEU A 760 13.56 -32.61 3.93
N LEU A 761 13.29 -33.92 3.87
CA LEU A 761 11.94 -34.45 3.66
C LEU A 761 10.98 -34.01 4.76
N ARG A 762 11.40 -34.05 6.03
CA ARG A 762 10.58 -33.54 7.14
C ARG A 762 10.17 -32.08 6.92
N TRP A 763 11.09 -31.21 6.50
CA TRP A 763 10.77 -29.80 6.25
C TRP A 763 9.90 -29.58 5.02
N ILE A 764 10.18 -30.28 3.92
CA ILE A 764 9.45 -30.16 2.65
C ILE A 764 7.99 -30.63 2.82
N PHE A 765 7.77 -31.77 3.48
CA PHE A 765 6.44 -32.39 3.58
C PHE A 765 5.63 -31.90 4.77
N SER A 766 6.26 -31.46 5.87
CA SER A 766 5.50 -30.93 7.01
C SER A 766 4.83 -29.58 6.72
N GLY A 767 5.32 -28.83 5.73
CA GLY A 767 4.98 -27.41 5.62
C GLY A 767 5.32 -26.66 6.91
N GLY A 768 6.41 -27.07 7.57
CA GLY A 768 6.98 -26.41 8.74
C GLY A 768 8.30 -25.74 8.38
N ALA A 769 8.62 -24.67 9.07
CA ALA A 769 9.95 -24.07 9.03
C ALA A 769 10.71 -24.49 10.29
N GLU A 770 12.04 -24.62 10.18
CA GLU A 770 12.85 -24.55 11.38
C GLU A 770 12.61 -23.19 12.06
N LEU A 771 12.22 -23.23 13.33
CA LEU A 771 11.93 -22.03 14.10
C LEU A 771 13.24 -21.47 14.66
N GLY A 772 13.24 -20.17 14.89
CA GLY A 772 14.16 -19.53 15.80
C GLY A 772 13.43 -18.55 16.70
N THR A 773 14.05 -18.23 17.81
CA THR A 773 13.51 -17.29 18.78
C THR A 773 13.88 -15.87 18.40
N CYS A 774 12.91 -14.96 18.31
CA CYS A 774 13.18 -13.54 18.21
C CYS A 774 13.63 -13.01 19.59
N MET A 775 14.82 -12.43 19.70
CA MET A 775 15.29 -11.91 21.00
C MET A 775 14.63 -10.60 21.44
N LEU A 776 13.76 -9.99 20.60
CA LEU A 776 13.02 -8.77 20.95
C LEU A 776 11.61 -9.07 21.46
N CYS A 777 10.85 -9.92 20.77
CA CYS A 777 9.50 -10.31 21.19
C CYS A 777 9.41 -11.68 21.86
N PHE A 778 10.48 -12.46 21.88
CA PHE A 778 10.55 -13.84 22.42
C PHE A 778 9.59 -14.84 21.75
N GLU A 779 9.01 -14.49 20.60
CA GLU A 779 8.19 -15.40 19.82
C GLU A 779 9.06 -16.28 18.90
N GLU A 780 8.61 -17.53 18.72
CA GLU A 780 9.18 -18.45 17.73
C GLU A 780 8.71 -18.09 16.32
N LYS A 781 9.65 -17.81 15.43
CA LYS A 781 9.40 -17.46 14.02
C LYS A 781 10.18 -18.36 13.10
N GLY A 782 9.72 -18.57 11.87
CA GLY A 782 10.51 -19.31 10.88
C GLY A 782 11.85 -18.62 10.63
N LYS A 783 12.95 -19.39 10.52
CA LYS A 783 14.31 -18.85 10.32
C LYS A 783 14.45 -17.90 9.13
N HIS A 784 13.62 -18.04 8.09
CA HIS A 784 13.58 -17.10 6.96
C HIS A 784 13.24 -15.66 7.39
N ASN A 785 12.39 -15.50 8.42
CA ASN A 785 11.94 -14.24 8.99
C ASN A 785 12.86 -13.72 10.10
N ILE A 786 13.92 -14.46 10.44
CA ILE A 786 14.86 -14.11 11.49
C ILE A 786 16.15 -13.61 10.85
N ARG A 787 16.65 -12.48 11.34
CA ARG A 787 17.87 -11.84 10.83
C ARG A 787 18.81 -11.47 11.98
N PRO A 788 20.13 -11.43 11.71
CA PRO A 788 21.08 -10.85 12.66
C PRO A 788 20.66 -9.43 12.99
N VAL A 789 20.71 -9.05 14.27
CA VAL A 789 20.21 -7.73 14.70
C VAL A 789 21.09 -6.60 14.14
N CYS A 790 22.41 -6.74 14.20
CA CYS A 790 23.34 -5.68 13.79
C CYS A 790 24.48 -6.13 12.88
N GLY A 791 24.68 -7.44 12.70
CA GLY A 791 25.63 -8.00 11.72
C GLY A 791 27.11 -7.78 12.06
N ARG A 792 27.42 -7.45 13.32
CA ARG A 792 28.79 -7.37 13.83
C ARG A 792 29.26 -8.75 14.29
N LYS A 793 30.54 -9.07 14.11
CA LYS A 793 31.12 -10.39 14.45
C LYS A 793 30.88 -10.82 15.91
N ASN A 794 30.89 -9.86 16.84
CA ASN A 794 30.73 -10.14 18.27
C ASN A 794 29.26 -10.13 18.74
N CYS A 795 28.30 -9.88 17.84
CA CYS A 795 26.88 -9.84 18.16
C CYS A 795 26.19 -11.08 17.57
N GLN A 796 25.89 -12.06 18.41
CA GLN A 796 25.27 -13.33 18.02
C GLN A 796 23.74 -13.32 18.13
N THR A 797 23.14 -12.16 18.42
CA THR A 797 21.70 -12.03 18.62
C THR A 797 20.94 -11.88 17.31
N PHE A 798 19.74 -12.46 17.27
CA PHE A 798 18.84 -12.46 16.13
C PHE A 798 17.46 -11.94 16.53
N ALA A 799 16.74 -11.33 15.57
CA ALA A 799 15.38 -10.88 15.78
C ALA A 799 14.54 -11.06 14.51
N CYS A 800 13.22 -11.10 14.66
CA CYS A 800 12.30 -11.17 13.53
C CYS A 800 12.30 -9.86 12.74
N ASN A 801 11.90 -9.96 11.46
CA ASN A 801 11.84 -8.82 10.56
C ASN A 801 10.96 -7.69 11.12
N ASP A 802 9.79 -8.02 11.66
CA ASP A 802 8.83 -7.03 12.19
C ASP A 802 9.42 -6.21 13.34
N CYS A 803 10.08 -6.87 14.31
CA CYS A 803 10.74 -6.17 15.41
C CYS A 803 11.91 -5.30 14.93
N LEU A 804 12.67 -5.74 13.92
CA LEU A 804 13.76 -4.95 13.34
C LEU A 804 13.25 -3.76 12.53
N THR A 805 12.13 -3.93 11.81
CA THR A 805 11.41 -2.84 11.13
C THR A 805 10.89 -1.84 12.16
N SER A 806 10.29 -2.29 13.26
CA SER A 806 9.87 -1.41 14.35
C SER A 806 11.05 -0.68 15.01
N TRP A 807 12.20 -1.36 15.19
CA TRP A 807 13.37 -0.79 15.85
C TRP A 807 14.10 0.23 14.97
N TYR A 808 14.57 -0.20 13.78
CA TYR A 808 15.34 0.65 12.88
C TYR A 808 14.47 1.51 11.94
N GLY A 809 13.35 0.96 11.46
CA GLY A 809 12.39 1.67 10.61
C GLY A 809 11.48 2.63 11.38
N GLY A 810 11.36 2.47 12.71
CA GLY A 810 10.60 3.40 13.56
C GLY A 810 11.19 4.81 13.65
N GLN A 811 12.44 5.02 13.22
CA GLN A 811 13.03 6.36 13.08
C GLN A 811 12.64 6.97 11.72
N LYS A 812 11.99 8.13 11.73
CA LYS A 812 11.55 8.82 10.51
C LYS A 812 12.09 10.25 10.45
N PRO A 813 12.46 10.75 9.26
CA PRO A 813 12.66 12.18 9.05
C PRO A 813 11.42 12.98 9.52
N GLY A 814 11.65 14.21 9.98
CA GLY A 814 10.61 15.09 10.51
C GLY A 814 10.20 14.82 11.95
N HIS A 815 10.81 13.83 12.60
CA HIS A 815 10.53 13.43 13.98
C HIS A 815 11.77 13.57 14.88
N ILE A 816 11.56 13.45 16.20
CA ILE A 816 12.66 13.38 17.16
C ILE A 816 13.44 12.08 16.97
N ILE A 817 14.76 12.19 16.98
CA ILE A 817 15.68 11.06 16.87
C ILE A 817 15.77 10.37 18.22
N HIS A 818 15.32 9.12 18.28
CA HIS A 818 15.57 8.30 19.46
C HIS A 818 16.95 7.66 19.33
N ILE A 819 17.96 8.32 19.90
CA ILE A 819 19.38 7.92 19.87
C ILE A 819 19.60 6.42 20.17
N PRO A 820 18.92 5.78 21.15
CA PRO A 820 19.11 4.35 21.40
C PRO A 820 18.79 3.45 20.19
N ARG A 821 17.89 3.88 19.30
CA ARG A 821 17.51 3.14 18.09
C ARG A 821 18.53 3.29 16.94
N LEU A 822 19.53 4.16 17.08
CA LEU A 822 20.68 4.23 16.16
C LEU A 822 21.70 3.11 16.39
N THR A 823 21.58 2.38 17.50
CA THR A 823 22.50 1.30 17.88
C THR A 823 21.77 -0.04 17.97
N CYS A 824 22.54 -1.13 18.00
CA CYS A 824 22.00 -2.45 18.30
C CYS A 824 21.32 -2.46 19.67
N PRO A 825 20.07 -2.96 19.82
CA PRO A 825 19.39 -3.04 21.11
C PRO A 825 20.18 -3.86 22.15
N PHE A 826 20.96 -4.85 21.70
CA PHE A 826 21.73 -5.74 22.56
C PHE A 826 23.18 -5.26 22.75
N CYS A 827 24.00 -5.32 21.70
CA CYS A 827 25.43 -5.04 21.83
C CYS A 827 25.79 -3.54 21.84
N LYS A 828 24.80 -2.65 21.63
CA LYS A 828 24.95 -1.18 21.56
C LYS A 828 25.98 -0.66 20.55
N CYS A 829 26.55 -1.54 19.72
CA CYS A 829 27.39 -1.15 18.61
C CYS A 829 26.55 -0.61 17.44
N CYS A 830 27.15 0.28 16.66
CA CYS A 830 26.60 0.73 15.38
C CYS A 830 26.38 -0.47 14.43
N PRO A 831 25.16 -0.65 13.89
CA PRO A 831 24.86 -1.77 13.02
C PRO A 831 25.67 -1.72 11.72
N ASN A 832 25.81 -2.88 11.06
CA ASN A 832 26.37 -2.95 9.72
C ASN A 832 25.46 -2.17 8.75
N ILE A 833 26.06 -1.35 7.89
CA ILE A 833 25.35 -0.53 6.89
C ILE A 833 24.38 -1.38 6.06
N LYS A 834 24.73 -2.63 5.72
CA LYS A 834 23.84 -3.54 4.97
C LYS A 834 22.55 -3.85 5.73
N ILE A 835 22.61 -3.98 7.05
CA ILE A 835 21.44 -4.26 7.89
C ILE A 835 20.63 -2.98 8.09
N ALA A 836 21.27 -1.87 8.43
CA ALA A 836 20.58 -0.58 8.56
C ALA A 836 19.83 -0.22 7.27
N LYS A 837 20.49 -0.34 6.10
CA LYS A 837 19.90 -0.03 4.80
C LYS A 837 18.69 -0.91 4.46
N ALA A 838 18.66 -2.16 4.94
CA ALA A 838 17.56 -3.08 4.67
C ALA A 838 16.25 -2.69 5.40
N PHE A 839 16.34 -1.94 6.49
CA PHE A 839 15.18 -1.54 7.31
C PHE A 839 14.90 -0.04 7.29
N ASN A 840 15.94 0.78 7.06
CA ASN A 840 15.85 2.23 6.97
C ASN A 840 17.04 2.78 6.19
N LYS A 841 16.84 3.09 4.91
CA LYS A 841 17.90 3.61 4.03
C LYS A 841 18.46 4.95 4.52
N HIS A 842 17.60 5.83 5.05
CA HIS A 842 17.99 7.16 5.53
C HIS A 842 18.76 7.10 6.86
N LEU A 843 18.52 6.06 7.68
CA LEU A 843 19.28 5.83 8.92
C LEU A 843 20.79 5.75 8.64
N CYS A 844 21.21 5.26 7.47
CA CYS A 844 22.62 5.21 7.10
C CYS A 844 23.32 6.57 7.16
N GLU A 845 22.61 7.68 6.87
CA GLU A 845 23.19 9.02 7.00
C GLU A 845 23.42 9.41 8.45
N LEU A 846 22.50 9.05 9.36
CA LEU A 846 22.69 9.27 10.79
C LEU A 846 23.84 8.42 11.37
N LEU A 847 24.05 7.21 10.85
CA LEU A 847 25.14 6.33 11.30
C LEU A 847 26.54 6.80 10.87
N LYS A 848 26.64 7.69 9.88
CA LYS A 848 27.92 8.28 9.43
C LYS A 848 28.38 9.42 10.34
N ILE A 849 27.53 9.89 11.24
CA ILE A 849 27.83 11.01 12.12
C ILE A 849 28.79 10.53 13.20
N THR A 850 29.97 11.13 13.20
CA THR A 850 31.05 10.80 14.15
C THR A 850 30.98 11.62 15.43
N THR A 851 30.24 12.73 15.41
CA THR A 851 30.05 13.58 16.59
C THR A 851 29.05 12.92 17.55
N PRO A 852 29.41 12.73 18.84
CA PRO A 852 28.51 12.18 19.82
C PRO A 852 27.33 13.14 20.07
N PHE A 853 26.14 12.58 20.27
CA PHE A 853 24.95 13.33 20.65
C PHE A 853 25.01 13.71 22.14
N ASP A 854 24.67 14.95 22.46
CA ASP A 854 24.57 15.41 23.85
C ASP A 854 23.38 14.70 24.56
N PRO A 855 23.62 13.98 25.66
CA PRO A 855 22.54 13.28 26.38
C PRO A 855 21.51 14.24 27.00
N THR A 856 21.85 15.51 27.19
CA THR A 856 20.98 16.56 27.75
C THR A 856 20.08 17.24 26.70
N MET A 857 20.21 16.89 25.42
CA MET A 857 19.43 17.47 24.32
C MET A 857 18.56 16.44 23.60
N TYR A 858 17.40 16.89 23.13
CA TYR A 858 16.60 16.24 22.11
C TYR A 858 17.09 16.71 20.73
N TYR A 859 17.27 15.75 19.82
CA TYR A 859 17.66 16.02 18.44
C TYR A 859 16.48 15.73 17.52
N ALA A 860 16.18 16.65 16.60
CA ALA A 860 15.18 16.45 15.55
C ALA A 860 15.85 16.05 14.22
N TRP A 861 15.19 15.19 13.45
CA TRP A 861 15.65 14.77 12.13
C TRP A 861 15.05 15.67 11.06
N CYS A 862 15.85 16.47 10.37
CA CYS A 862 15.33 17.38 9.34
C CYS A 862 14.81 16.62 8.10
N MET A 863 13.56 16.88 7.69
CA MET A 863 12.94 16.30 6.48
C MET A 863 13.65 16.68 5.18
N LYS A 864 14.33 17.83 5.13
CA LYS A 864 14.92 18.37 3.90
C LYS A 864 16.37 17.97 3.70
N CYS A 865 17.21 18.11 4.72
CA CYS A 865 18.64 17.81 4.62
C CYS A 865 19.03 16.47 5.24
N TYR A 866 18.10 15.75 5.86
CA TYR A 866 18.31 14.47 6.53
C TYR A 866 19.38 14.48 7.63
N LYS A 867 19.76 15.65 8.13
CA LYS A 867 20.74 15.82 9.23
C LYS A 867 20.02 15.94 10.58
N PRO A 868 20.64 15.48 11.67
CA PRO A 868 20.16 15.75 13.02
C PRO A 868 20.46 17.20 13.40
N VAL A 869 19.57 17.79 14.16
CA VAL A 869 19.72 19.16 14.67
C VAL A 869 19.23 19.20 16.11
N GLU A 870 19.94 19.93 16.96
CA GLU A 870 19.53 20.18 18.35
C GLU A 870 18.20 20.92 18.37
N TYR A 871 17.23 20.38 19.09
CA TYR A 871 15.85 20.87 19.08
C TYR A 871 15.42 21.45 20.42
N ALA A 872 15.63 20.71 21.51
CA ALA A 872 15.22 21.15 22.84
C ALA A 872 16.08 20.51 23.94
N GLN A 873 16.24 21.18 25.08
CA GLN A 873 16.92 20.62 26.24
C GLN A 873 16.00 19.64 26.99
N LYS A 874 16.56 18.53 27.49
CA LYS A 874 15.84 17.59 28.34
C LYS A 874 15.72 18.16 29.74
N SER A 875 14.49 18.29 30.23
CA SER A 875 14.20 18.63 31.63
C SER A 875 13.68 17.40 32.37
N CYS A 876 13.94 17.31 33.68
CA CYS A 876 13.62 16.13 34.50
C CYS A 876 12.12 15.80 34.60
N LEU A 877 11.23 16.71 34.24
CA LEU A 877 9.76 16.56 34.26
C LEU A 877 9.10 16.90 32.91
N GLY A 878 9.88 17.15 31.86
CA GLY A 878 9.36 17.54 30.54
C GLY A 878 8.96 16.34 29.70
N ALA A 879 7.80 16.42 29.05
CA ALA A 879 7.40 15.46 28.02
C ALA A 879 8.38 15.51 26.83
N VAL A 880 8.54 14.38 26.13
CA VAL A 880 9.31 14.34 24.88
C VAL A 880 8.59 15.21 23.85
N PRO A 881 9.28 16.16 23.17
CA PRO A 881 8.64 16.97 22.15
C PRO A 881 8.08 16.12 21.02
N GLU A 882 6.83 16.35 20.63
CA GLU A 882 6.21 15.70 19.48
C GLU A 882 6.32 16.59 18.25
N LEU A 883 6.71 16.00 17.12
CA LEU A 883 6.78 16.65 15.82
C LEU A 883 5.78 15.99 14.89
N ASP A 884 5.10 16.79 14.06
CA ASP A 884 4.03 16.39 13.14
C ASP A 884 4.54 15.68 11.86
N GLY A 885 5.82 15.31 11.84
CA GLY A 885 6.47 14.71 10.69
C GLY A 885 6.76 15.67 9.54
N LYS A 886 6.48 16.98 9.65
CA LYS A 886 6.80 18.00 8.63
C LYS A 886 7.97 18.90 9.00
N TRP A 887 8.62 18.61 10.12
CA TRP A 887 9.66 19.46 10.67
C TRP A 887 10.91 19.57 9.79
N ALA A 888 11.37 20.80 9.58
CA ALA A 888 12.63 21.15 8.94
C ALA A 888 13.40 22.15 9.80
N CYS A 889 14.73 22.01 9.83
CA CYS A 889 15.58 22.90 10.63
C CYS A 889 15.57 24.34 10.08
N GLU A 890 15.89 25.31 10.93
CA GLU A 890 15.90 26.75 10.59
C GLU A 890 16.69 27.06 9.31
N LYS A 891 17.88 26.44 9.12
CA LYS A 891 18.66 26.59 7.88
C LYS A 891 17.87 26.18 6.62
N CYS A 892 16.99 25.19 6.75
CA CYS A 892 16.13 24.69 5.69
C CYS A 892 14.74 25.36 5.64
N THR A 893 14.43 26.24 6.61
CA THR A 893 13.14 26.93 6.75
C THR A 893 13.27 28.43 6.42
N ASP A 894 14.38 29.07 6.84
CA ASP A 894 14.79 30.45 6.49
C ASP A 894 15.24 30.58 5.03
N SER A 895 15.50 29.46 4.36
CA SER A 895 15.71 29.42 2.92
C SER A 895 14.38 29.49 2.15
N LYS A 896 13.62 30.57 2.37
CA LYS A 896 12.61 31.02 1.41
C LYS A 896 13.13 32.25 0.65
N LEU A 897 13.44 31.99 -0.63
CA LEU A 897 13.57 32.92 -1.76
C LEU A 897 14.89 33.69 -1.90
N LEU A 898 15.94 33.02 -2.39
CA LEU A 898 16.76 33.41 -3.56
C LEU A 898 17.80 32.29 -3.78
N ASN A 899 18.03 31.87 -5.02
CA ASN A 899 19.06 30.88 -5.48
C ASN A 899 18.71 29.38 -5.52
N ARG A 900 17.48 28.96 -5.87
CA ARG A 900 17.25 27.56 -6.31
C ARG A 900 17.44 27.31 -7.80
N GLU A 901 17.44 28.34 -8.65
CA GLU A 901 17.61 28.15 -10.10
C GLU A 901 19.08 28.13 -10.56
N LYS A 902 20.04 28.51 -9.71
CA LYS A 902 21.47 28.54 -10.05
C LYS A 902 22.28 27.32 -9.59
N GLU A 903 21.82 26.56 -8.60
CA GLU A 903 22.57 25.39 -8.10
C GLU A 903 22.17 24.06 -8.77
N ILE A 904 20.97 23.97 -9.36
CA ILE A 904 20.48 22.74 -10.02
C ILE A 904 20.77 22.78 -11.53
N ALA A 905 20.92 23.98 -12.11
CA ALA A 905 21.20 24.17 -13.52
C ALA A 905 22.69 23.95 -13.81
N LYS A 906 23.01 22.97 -14.67
CA LYS A 906 24.38 22.73 -15.13
C LYS A 906 24.60 23.42 -16.48
N GLN A 907 25.77 24.03 -16.67
CA GLN A 907 26.10 24.71 -17.92
C GLN A 907 26.51 23.71 -19.00
N CYS A 908 26.12 23.99 -20.24
CA CYS A 908 26.64 23.25 -21.40
C CYS A 908 28.19 23.34 -21.43
N PRO A 909 28.91 22.21 -21.52
CA PRO A 909 30.37 22.20 -21.51
C PRO A 909 31.03 22.73 -22.79
N ASN A 910 30.23 23.13 -23.79
CA ASN A 910 30.72 23.85 -24.96
C ASN A 910 31.00 25.31 -24.58
N GLU A 911 32.27 25.70 -24.64
CA GLU A 911 32.76 27.03 -24.24
C GLU A 911 32.07 28.19 -24.96
N LYS A 912 31.54 27.98 -26.16
CA LYS A 912 30.83 29.02 -26.92
C LYS A 912 29.34 29.15 -26.57
N CYS A 913 28.76 28.16 -25.87
CA CYS A 913 27.33 28.12 -25.58
C CYS A 913 27.03 28.38 -24.09
N GLN A 914 27.63 27.62 -23.18
CA GLN A 914 27.46 27.72 -21.71
C GLN A 914 26.03 27.92 -21.18
N GLN A 915 25.01 27.55 -21.97
CA GLN A 915 23.61 27.68 -21.58
C GLN A 915 23.33 26.85 -20.34
N TYR A 916 22.63 27.43 -19.37
CA TYR A 916 22.16 26.74 -18.18
C TYR A 916 21.03 25.79 -18.55
N ILE A 917 21.19 24.52 -18.20
CA ILE A 917 20.22 23.47 -18.47
C ILE A 917 19.83 22.85 -17.14
N VAL A 918 18.51 22.84 -16.88
CA VAL A 918 17.89 22.11 -15.78
C VAL A 918 17.29 20.84 -16.34
N LYS A 919 17.71 19.69 -15.83
CA LYS A 919 17.08 18.42 -16.14
C LYS A 919 15.80 18.28 -15.31
N ALA A 920 14.67 18.09 -15.98
CA ALA A 920 13.35 17.95 -15.33
C ALA A 920 12.92 16.49 -15.11
N SER A 921 13.37 15.57 -15.97
CA SER A 921 13.21 14.11 -15.86
C SER A 921 14.01 13.40 -16.96
N GLY A 922 14.11 12.06 -16.93
CA GLY A 922 14.68 11.24 -18.02
C GLY A 922 16.14 10.82 -17.83
N CYS A 923 16.81 10.40 -18.92
CA CYS A 923 18.19 9.92 -18.88
C CYS A 923 19.20 11.07 -18.65
N ASN A 924 20.40 10.78 -18.13
CA ASN A 924 21.46 11.80 -17.93
C ASN A 924 22.13 12.26 -19.24
N HIS A 925 21.65 11.85 -20.41
CA HIS A 925 22.13 12.33 -21.68
C HIS A 925 21.37 13.61 -22.07
N ILE A 926 22.10 14.74 -22.14
CA ILE A 926 21.55 16.04 -22.52
C ILE A 926 22.00 16.41 -23.92
N THR A 927 21.05 16.79 -24.77
CA THR A 927 21.32 17.44 -26.05
C THR A 927 21.04 18.93 -25.89
N CYS A 928 22.09 19.74 -25.92
CA CYS A 928 21.94 21.20 -25.85
C CYS A 928 21.41 21.75 -27.18
N ILE A 929 20.74 22.90 -27.16
CA ILE A 929 20.29 23.63 -28.36
C ILE A 929 21.42 23.98 -29.34
N CYS A 930 22.69 24.02 -28.88
CA CYS A 930 23.86 24.19 -29.74
C CYS A 930 24.33 22.90 -30.43
N GLY A 931 23.62 21.78 -30.25
CA GLY A 931 23.92 20.48 -30.84
C GLY A 931 24.94 19.64 -30.07
N THR A 932 25.48 20.12 -28.95
CA THR A 932 26.41 19.35 -28.12
C THR A 932 25.67 18.33 -27.25
N HIS A 933 26.06 17.06 -27.37
CA HIS A 933 25.62 15.96 -26.49
C HIS A 933 26.57 15.84 -25.30
N TRP A 934 26.04 15.78 -24.09
CA TRP A 934 26.87 15.73 -22.88
C TRP A 934 26.19 15.02 -21.72
N CYS A 935 26.99 14.43 -20.83
CA CYS A 935 26.49 13.71 -19.66
C CYS A 935 26.20 14.70 -18.53
N TYR A 936 24.97 14.71 -18.03
CA TYR A 936 24.54 15.62 -16.97
C TYR A 936 25.30 15.37 -15.67
N GLU A 937 25.69 14.13 -15.35
CA GLU A 937 26.45 13.83 -14.13
C GLU A 937 27.89 14.33 -14.21
N CYS A 938 28.59 13.98 -15.30
CA CYS A 938 30.00 14.29 -15.48
C CYS A 938 30.31 15.70 -16.02
N VAL A 939 29.33 16.39 -16.62
CA VAL A 939 29.50 17.71 -17.28
C VAL A 939 30.57 17.67 -18.38
N LYS A 940 30.59 16.59 -19.17
CA LYS A 940 31.56 16.39 -20.27
C LYS A 940 30.85 16.16 -21.60
N PRO A 941 31.36 16.74 -22.71
CA PRO A 941 30.80 16.53 -24.04
C PRO A 941 31.22 15.17 -24.60
N PHE A 942 30.33 14.54 -25.35
CA PHE A 942 30.56 13.26 -26.02
C PHE A 942 29.90 13.25 -27.40
N ASN A 943 30.36 12.38 -28.30
CA ASN A 943 29.64 12.12 -29.54
C ASN A 943 28.33 11.36 -29.25
N GLN A 944 27.27 11.65 -30.00
CA GLN A 944 25.92 11.10 -29.80
C GLN A 944 25.89 9.57 -29.65
N GLY A 945 26.73 8.85 -30.41
CA GLY A 945 26.79 7.38 -30.37
C GLY A 945 27.58 6.78 -29.20
N LEU A 946 28.43 7.57 -28.52
CA LEU A 946 29.36 7.07 -27.49
C LEU A 946 28.95 7.44 -26.06
N ILE A 947 27.99 8.35 -25.90
CA ILE A 947 27.58 8.86 -24.59
C ILE A 947 26.88 7.80 -23.72
N TYR A 948 26.07 6.93 -24.32
CA TYR A 948 25.40 5.85 -23.61
C TYR A 948 26.41 4.81 -23.11
N ASP A 949 27.43 4.46 -23.89
CA ASP A 949 28.50 3.55 -23.46
C ASP A 949 29.27 4.09 -22.25
N HIS A 950 29.56 5.39 -22.24
CA HIS A 950 30.14 6.06 -21.07
C HIS A 950 29.22 5.95 -19.85
N MET A 951 27.93 6.23 -20.01
CA MET A 951 26.98 6.20 -18.90
C MET A 951 26.81 4.80 -18.30
N TYR A 952 26.79 3.77 -19.15
CA TYR A 952 26.72 2.38 -18.68
C TYR A 952 28.01 1.96 -17.94
N LYS A 953 29.18 2.33 -18.45
CA LYS A 953 30.47 1.93 -17.85
C LYS A 953 30.80 2.66 -16.56
N GLU A 954 30.52 3.97 -16.49
CA GLU A 954 30.94 4.82 -15.36
C GLU A 954 29.83 5.00 -14.31
N HIS A 955 28.56 5.02 -14.71
CA HIS A 955 27.42 5.27 -13.81
C HIS A 955 26.53 4.03 -13.60
N GLY A 956 26.77 2.94 -14.33
CA GLY A 956 26.05 1.67 -14.20
C GLY A 956 24.56 1.74 -14.59
N SER A 957 24.08 2.89 -15.06
CA SER A 957 22.70 3.13 -15.47
C SER A 957 22.59 4.38 -16.35
N TYR A 958 21.49 4.52 -17.08
CA TYR A 958 21.26 5.65 -17.98
C TYR A 958 20.54 6.84 -17.32
N GLY A 959 20.04 6.71 -16.09
CA GLY A 959 19.32 7.76 -15.37
C GLY A 959 19.86 7.97 -13.96
N GLY A 960 20.02 9.23 -13.55
CA GLY A 960 20.26 9.60 -12.17
C GLY A 960 19.03 9.31 -11.33
N TYR A 961 19.21 8.77 -10.13
CA TYR A 961 18.14 8.55 -9.16
C TYR A 961 17.56 9.90 -8.71
N GLU A 962 16.50 10.36 -9.37
CA GLU A 962 15.66 11.46 -8.89
C GLU A 962 14.77 10.97 -7.75
N GLU A 963 14.66 11.81 -6.73
CA GLU A 963 14.27 11.49 -5.36
C GLU A 963 12.75 11.44 -5.14
N ASN A 964 11.96 10.90 -6.08
CA ASN A 964 10.50 10.86 -5.96
C ASN A 964 9.81 9.51 -6.24
N ASP A 965 10.55 8.41 -6.43
CA ASP A 965 9.96 7.08 -6.62
C ASP A 965 10.47 6.08 -5.57
N TYR A 966 10.06 6.21 -4.30
CA TYR A 966 10.07 5.11 -3.31
C TYR A 966 9.04 5.36 -2.20
N LEU A 967 7.75 5.38 -2.56
CA LEU A 967 6.64 5.00 -1.66
C LEU A 967 5.67 4.03 -2.33
N GLU A 968 6.16 3.23 -3.27
CA GLU A 968 5.47 2.04 -3.77
C GLU A 968 6.44 0.87 -3.72
N GLU A 969 6.45 0.16 -2.59
CA GLU A 969 6.55 -1.30 -2.53
C GLU A 969 6.41 -1.74 -1.07
N TYR A 970 5.47 -2.68 -0.85
CA TYR A 970 4.92 -3.21 0.40
C TYR A 970 3.77 -2.41 1.03
N GLU A 971 2.59 -2.53 0.43
CA GLU A 971 1.39 -3.08 1.10
C GLU A 971 0.53 -3.86 0.10
#